data_AF-A0A6B1F3M3-F1
#
_entry.id   AF-A0A6B1F3M3-F1
#
_cell.length_a   1.000
_cell.length_b   1.000
_cell.length_c   1.000
_cell.angle_alpha   90.00
_cell.angle_beta   90.00
_cell.angle_gamma   90.00
#
_symmetry.space_group_name_H-M   'P 1'
#
loop_
_entity.id
_entity.type
_entity.pdbx_description
1 polymer ?
#
loop_
_entity_poly.entity_id
_entity_poly.type
_entity_poly.pdbx_seq_one_letter_code
_entity_poly.pdbx_strand_id
1 'polypeptide(L)'
;MKTSDFALIQRTLDGDQSAFTELVNKYQKWVHTLVWRKIGDFHIAEEITQDVFLKVYKKLSTLKPSDHFTGWLYVIATRRCIAWFRKKRLPMTSLDATPISELEEFYYTQYETEHSEQISLERQRDIVKRLLEKLPESERTVVTLHYLAEMSCEKISEFLGVSPNTVKSRLHRARARLKKQEHLLHDASSVFQVPPTLTENIMREIANVKPTSPAASKPWIPWGLSFASTFLVILMMGFGPQTLSRFQQPYNLDAVSEMTIELIDAPVVLELEHKSDALTRFGHTDTPGKNGASGFQAEPLPLAAAQADETDLSTAKPQWIQTKGPGGVSRAGLFLTSDQTLYAITKTGLYRLTEERDVWTLVSASGPNREFDPVMAERDGTLYLLTLDELLVSVDTGQTWNSLGVRPQGRAVALIITDTAMYLVLQTKVFRSEDGRNQWEPIGNGFRIWDALAIDNTLFVGTNQGLFRFTDDWEKLPVPTSQGIKSLVVAEGRIYVGTTTDLQHGPTAAVFYSTDLGDSWMDITPSTHEHSAKLINAIKVVAVRNTLMLIGTRGILLSYDGGETWTDPGSDPQAFTLGIFPVVALDENNFYKAGVSGITRSTDGGVTWHSFMAGLVNSDIQNLVIVKSILYAVTAGKVVKSADSGDSWSAIGIDVSTKLLMPSVSTTDNLLYVSSIADNRVQLFRLSLTHDVLKPIQDMPDFGEDNLYVEWKKRLRKARETGVNVRETEQLWQDSLHLIAQEDSTNGKGIVTEETVFMEYRRKLFRWRFGETGWYYTGLKDRGELSPLYGKGFTLAVSGNTIYAGKRAGDLFRSLDNGDTWNDITASLAFPFGYFKEIVFAGLTVYVSTDMGMMSSRDGETWHGLTDAGRNRLIVDRIAVDGVTTYGVCDSGVYQVDSQTNTWKQIAPELPHTATSLAVDDDMFYIGTKQNGVLRFQRDNR
;
A
#
# COMPACT_ATOMS: atom_id res chain seq x y z
N MET A 1 37.19 -14.20 5.64
CA MET A 1 37.13 -15.64 5.33
C MET A 1 35.67 -16.08 5.37
N LYS A 2 35.22 -17.05 4.56
CA LYS A 2 33.87 -17.60 4.70
C LYS A 2 33.86 -18.64 5.81
N THR A 3 33.03 -18.46 6.82
CA THR A 3 32.82 -19.43 7.90
C THR A 3 32.25 -20.73 7.31
N SER A 4 32.82 -21.88 7.68
CA SER A 4 32.30 -23.19 7.25
C SER A 4 30.96 -23.46 7.94
N ASP A 5 30.01 -24.07 7.22
CA ASP A 5 28.71 -24.46 7.78
C ASP A 5 28.88 -25.35 9.02
N PHE A 6 29.87 -26.25 8.99
CA PHE A 6 30.23 -27.07 10.14
C PHE A 6 30.57 -26.21 11.38
N ALA A 7 31.33 -25.12 11.21
CA ALA A 7 31.74 -24.26 12.32
C ALA A 7 30.57 -23.41 12.87
N LEU A 8 29.64 -22.98 12.01
CA LEU A 8 28.41 -22.29 12.45
C LEU A 8 27.45 -23.23 13.19
N ILE A 9 27.35 -24.48 12.72
CA ILE A 9 26.53 -25.52 13.36
C ILE A 9 27.10 -25.87 14.74
N GLN A 10 28.42 -26.06 14.89
CA GLN A 10 29.03 -26.32 16.20
C GLN A 10 28.79 -25.15 17.17
N ARG A 11 29.10 -23.90 16.76
CA ARG A 11 28.82 -22.72 17.58
C ARG A 11 27.35 -22.62 18.00
N THR A 12 26.40 -22.91 17.10
CA THR A 12 24.97 -22.95 17.44
C THR A 12 24.67 -24.01 18.51
N LEU A 13 25.26 -25.21 18.42
CA LEU A 13 25.08 -26.28 19.40
C LEU A 13 25.73 -25.94 20.75
N ASP A 14 26.79 -25.14 20.75
CA ASP A 14 27.44 -24.57 21.94
C ASP A 14 26.65 -23.40 22.57
N GLY A 15 25.53 -22.99 21.96
CA GLY A 15 24.61 -21.97 22.47
C GLY A 15 24.73 -20.58 21.83
N ASP A 16 25.59 -20.41 20.83
CA ASP A 16 25.77 -19.13 20.12
C ASP A 16 24.63 -18.87 19.12
N GLN A 17 23.63 -18.09 19.55
CA GLN A 17 22.52 -17.69 18.70
C GLN A 17 22.94 -16.85 17.49
N SER A 18 24.06 -16.11 17.56
CA SER A 18 24.55 -15.32 16.42
C SER A 18 25.03 -16.21 15.27
N ALA A 19 25.60 -17.37 15.59
CA ALA A 19 25.99 -18.36 14.59
C ALA A 19 24.78 -18.99 13.89
N PHE A 20 23.64 -19.12 14.57
CA PHE A 20 22.39 -19.53 13.92
C PHE A 20 21.80 -18.43 13.04
N THR A 21 21.87 -17.17 13.47
CA THR A 21 21.49 -16.02 12.62
C THR A 21 22.29 -16.00 11.32
N GLU A 22 23.60 -16.29 11.35
CA GLU A 22 24.45 -16.41 10.16
C GLU A 22 23.99 -17.57 9.24
N LEU A 23 23.55 -18.71 9.81
CA LEU A 23 22.95 -19.81 9.04
C LEU A 23 21.59 -19.43 8.42
N VAL A 24 20.70 -18.77 9.15
CA VAL A 24 19.41 -18.30 8.61
C VAL A 24 19.65 -17.34 7.44
N ASN A 25 20.49 -16.32 7.64
CA ASN A 25 20.86 -15.35 6.61
C ASN A 25 21.41 -16.01 5.33
N LYS A 26 22.25 -17.04 5.48
CA LYS A 26 22.87 -17.76 4.37
C LYS A 26 21.89 -18.60 3.54
N TYR A 27 20.79 -19.08 4.13
CA TYR A 27 19.91 -20.08 3.50
C TYR A 27 18.45 -19.67 3.33
N GLN A 28 17.98 -18.59 3.97
CA GLN A 28 16.57 -18.20 3.96
C GLN A 28 16.01 -17.95 2.56
N LYS A 29 16.74 -17.26 1.67
CA LYS A 29 16.33 -17.03 0.27
C LYS A 29 16.08 -18.34 -0.47
N TRP A 30 16.95 -19.34 -0.28
CA TRP A 30 16.84 -20.63 -0.97
C TRP A 30 15.65 -21.46 -0.46
N VAL A 31 15.42 -21.46 0.86
CA VAL A 31 14.27 -22.14 1.47
C VAL A 31 12.96 -21.46 1.04
N HIS A 32 12.89 -20.14 1.15
CA HIS A 32 11.71 -19.35 0.79
C HIS A 32 11.29 -19.57 -0.66
N THR A 33 12.24 -19.43 -1.60
CA THR A 33 12.00 -19.69 -3.02
C THR A 33 11.55 -21.13 -3.31
N LEU A 34 12.12 -22.12 -2.61
CA LEU A 34 11.72 -23.54 -2.76
C LEU A 34 10.29 -23.79 -2.25
N VAL A 35 9.94 -23.21 -1.10
CA VAL A 35 8.62 -23.32 -0.49
C VAL A 35 7.58 -22.61 -1.35
N TRP A 36 7.86 -21.37 -1.80
CA TRP A 36 6.98 -20.63 -2.71
C TRP A 36 6.68 -21.41 -3.99
N ARG A 37 7.70 -21.99 -4.64
CA ARG A 37 7.52 -22.87 -5.82
C ARG A 37 6.63 -24.08 -5.53
N LYS A 38 6.59 -24.58 -4.30
CA LYS A 38 5.76 -25.72 -3.92
C LYS A 38 4.34 -25.31 -3.58
N ILE A 39 4.15 -24.17 -2.92
CA ILE A 39 2.89 -23.72 -2.32
C ILE A 39 2.08 -22.80 -3.26
N GLY A 40 2.76 -21.97 -4.06
CA GLY A 40 2.15 -21.05 -5.03
C GLY A 40 1.62 -19.73 -4.45
N ASP A 41 1.90 -19.46 -3.18
CA ASP A 41 1.48 -18.30 -2.38
C ASP A 41 2.70 -17.76 -1.62
N PHE A 42 2.90 -16.44 -1.59
CA PHE A 42 4.10 -15.78 -1.05
C PHE A 42 4.06 -15.69 0.49
N HIS A 43 2.97 -15.21 1.08
CA HIS A 43 2.87 -15.04 2.53
C HIS A 43 2.85 -16.39 3.26
N ILE A 44 2.18 -17.38 2.67
CA ILE A 44 2.18 -18.74 3.21
C ILE A 44 3.57 -19.41 3.03
N ALA A 45 4.32 -19.05 1.98
CA ALA A 45 5.69 -19.51 1.85
C ALA A 45 6.63 -18.90 2.90
N GLU A 46 6.38 -17.66 3.32
CA GLU A 46 7.07 -17.02 4.43
C GLU A 46 6.80 -17.76 5.75
N GLU A 47 5.53 -17.95 6.11
CA GLU A 47 5.10 -18.69 7.33
C GLU A 47 5.73 -20.09 7.38
N ILE A 48 5.65 -20.85 6.28
CA ILE A 48 6.25 -22.19 6.20
C ILE A 48 7.79 -22.12 6.26
N THR A 49 8.42 -21.06 5.76
CA THR A 49 9.87 -20.87 5.88
C THR A 49 10.29 -20.64 7.35
N GLN A 50 9.51 -19.87 8.11
CA GLN A 50 9.72 -19.72 9.55
C GLN A 50 9.60 -21.07 10.27
N ASP A 51 8.54 -21.85 10.00
CA ASP A 51 8.32 -23.19 10.58
C ASP A 51 9.36 -24.25 10.12
N VAL A 52 10.05 -24.01 8.99
CA VAL A 52 11.23 -24.78 8.57
C VAL A 52 12.43 -24.44 9.45
N PHE A 53 12.83 -23.17 9.57
CA PHE A 53 13.99 -22.80 10.39
C PHE A 53 13.80 -23.11 11.88
N LEU A 54 12.58 -22.97 12.41
CA LEU A 54 12.22 -23.42 13.76
C LEU A 54 12.42 -24.93 13.96
N LYS A 55 12.16 -25.76 12.93
CA LYS A 55 12.40 -27.20 13.00
C LYS A 55 13.85 -27.60 12.73
N VAL A 56 14.58 -26.80 11.96
CA VAL A 56 16.04 -26.90 11.78
C VAL A 56 16.71 -26.66 13.14
N TYR A 57 16.43 -25.55 13.82
CA TYR A 57 16.95 -25.24 15.15
C TYR A 57 16.65 -26.36 16.16
N LYS A 58 15.37 -26.75 16.30
CA LYS A 58 14.92 -27.82 17.22
C LYS A 58 15.48 -29.22 16.90
N LYS A 59 16.06 -29.45 15.72
CA LYS A 59 16.62 -30.75 15.32
C LYS A 59 18.11 -30.69 14.96
N LEU A 60 18.78 -29.57 15.15
CA LEU A 60 20.16 -29.37 14.71
C LEU A 60 21.13 -30.37 15.35
N SER A 61 20.88 -30.71 16.62
CA SER A 61 21.61 -31.73 17.39
C SER A 61 21.44 -33.18 16.86
N THR A 62 20.49 -33.42 15.95
CA THR A 62 20.29 -34.73 15.31
C THR A 62 21.01 -34.87 13.97
N LEU A 63 21.64 -33.79 13.49
CA LEU A 63 22.47 -33.79 12.29
C LEU A 63 23.79 -34.53 12.57
N LYS A 64 24.11 -35.54 11.75
CA LYS A 64 25.40 -36.23 11.83
C LYS A 64 26.52 -35.36 11.23
N PRO A 65 27.78 -35.49 11.68
CA PRO A 65 28.90 -34.75 11.09
C PRO A 65 29.18 -35.22 9.65
N SER A 66 28.66 -34.48 8.66
CA SER A 66 29.05 -34.56 7.24
C SER A 66 28.57 -33.34 6.45
N ASP A 67 29.16 -33.10 5.28
CA ASP A 67 28.98 -31.91 4.43
C ASP A 67 27.61 -31.83 3.71
N HIS A 68 26.52 -32.16 4.39
CA HIS A 68 25.18 -32.36 3.79
C HIS A 68 24.05 -31.58 4.49
N PHE A 69 24.38 -30.50 5.22
CA PHE A 69 23.40 -29.61 5.85
C PHE A 69 22.35 -29.08 4.85
N THR A 70 22.80 -28.70 3.65
CA THR A 70 21.97 -28.22 2.54
C THR A 70 20.91 -29.24 2.10
N GLY A 71 21.29 -30.51 1.91
CA GLY A 71 20.37 -31.60 1.58
C GLY A 71 19.41 -31.94 2.72
N TRP A 72 19.87 -31.85 3.98
CA TRP A 72 19.01 -32.05 5.16
C TRP A 72 17.94 -30.94 5.28
N LEU A 73 18.33 -29.68 5.05
CA LEU A 73 17.44 -28.52 5.00
C LEU A 73 16.36 -28.66 3.92
N TYR A 74 16.75 -29.09 2.70
CA TYR A 74 15.81 -29.38 1.60
C TYR A 74 14.74 -30.43 1.97
N VAL A 75 15.12 -31.47 2.70
CA VAL A 75 14.19 -32.53 3.17
C VAL A 75 13.21 -31.99 4.21
N ILE A 76 13.64 -31.12 5.12
CA ILE A 76 12.76 -30.47 6.10
C ILE A 76 11.75 -29.57 5.38
N ALA A 77 12.22 -28.68 4.49
CA ALA A 77 11.37 -27.78 3.71
C ALA A 77 10.30 -28.52 2.88
N THR A 78 10.71 -29.58 2.17
CA THR A 78 9.79 -30.39 1.36
C THR A 78 8.73 -31.09 2.22
N ARG A 79 9.10 -31.62 3.40
CA ARG A 79 8.14 -32.26 4.32
C ARG A 79 7.13 -31.28 4.90
N ARG A 80 7.52 -30.03 5.18
CA ARG A 80 6.58 -28.98 5.64
C ARG A 80 5.56 -28.62 4.57
N CYS A 81 6.00 -28.46 3.31
CA CYS A 81 5.08 -28.20 2.20
C CYS A 81 4.03 -29.31 2.06
N ILE A 82 4.45 -30.58 2.14
CA ILE A 82 3.54 -31.74 2.05
C ILE A 82 2.56 -31.77 3.24
N ALA A 83 3.00 -31.44 4.45
CA ALA A 83 2.13 -31.37 5.62
C ALA A 83 1.06 -30.27 5.48
N TRP A 84 1.43 -29.10 4.94
CA TRP A 84 0.49 -28.01 4.67
C TRP A 84 -0.57 -28.40 3.64
N PHE A 85 -0.17 -29.01 2.51
CA PHE A 85 -1.12 -29.47 1.48
C PHE A 85 -2.14 -30.50 2.00
N ARG A 86 -1.75 -31.34 2.96
CA ARG A 86 -2.67 -32.30 3.61
C ARG A 86 -3.74 -31.63 4.47
N LYS A 87 -3.51 -30.40 4.97
CA LYS A 87 -4.43 -29.65 5.83
C LYS A 87 -5.48 -28.84 5.04
N LYS A 88 -5.23 -28.52 3.75
CA LYS A 88 -6.05 -27.59 2.94
C LYS A 88 -7.20 -28.25 2.13
N ARG A 89 -7.36 -29.57 2.14
CA ARG A 89 -8.18 -30.30 1.15
C ARG A 89 -9.62 -30.63 1.59
N LEU A 90 -10.41 -29.61 1.96
CA LEU A 90 -11.87 -29.65 2.19
C LEU A 90 -12.56 -28.42 1.50
N PRO A 91 -13.86 -28.46 1.15
CA PRO A 91 -14.32 -27.94 -0.16
C PRO A 91 -14.74 -26.45 -0.28
N MET A 92 -14.77 -25.97 -1.53
CA MET A 92 -15.29 -24.66 -1.99
C MET A 92 -16.80 -24.69 -2.31
N THR A 93 -17.45 -23.52 -2.32
CA THR A 93 -18.75 -23.27 -3.01
C THR A 93 -18.74 -21.89 -3.69
N SER A 94 -19.54 -21.72 -4.75
CA SER A 94 -19.61 -20.59 -5.72
C SER A 94 -20.75 -19.59 -5.43
N LEU A 95 -20.73 -18.36 -6.01
CA LEU A 95 -21.91 -17.67 -6.61
C LEU A 95 -21.65 -16.30 -7.28
N ASP A 96 -22.60 -15.94 -8.16
CA ASP A 96 -22.76 -14.74 -9.03
C ASP A 96 -23.80 -13.73 -8.47
N ALA A 97 -23.99 -12.46 -8.90
CA ALA A 97 -23.20 -11.46 -9.66
C ALA A 97 -24.00 -10.11 -9.73
N THR A 98 -23.54 -9.12 -10.53
CA THR A 98 -24.27 -7.92 -11.05
C THR A 98 -24.48 -6.70 -10.10
N PRO A 99 -24.66 -5.44 -10.62
CA PRO A 99 -23.55 -4.46 -10.55
C PRO A 99 -23.93 -3.06 -9.98
N ILE A 100 -22.92 -2.27 -9.55
CA ILE A 100 -23.12 -0.94 -8.91
C ILE A 100 -22.10 0.14 -9.39
N SER A 101 -21.07 -0.22 -10.16
CA SER A 101 -19.75 0.35 -9.91
C SER A 101 -19.38 1.68 -10.60
N GLU A 102 -20.02 2.21 -11.64
CA GLU A 102 -19.41 3.22 -12.56
C GLU A 102 -18.83 4.54 -11.97
N LEU A 103 -19.17 4.97 -10.73
CA LEU A 103 -18.43 6.01 -9.99
C LEU A 103 -17.63 5.48 -8.79
N GLU A 104 -18.09 4.42 -8.14
CA GLU A 104 -17.30 3.72 -7.10
C GLU A 104 -16.01 3.17 -7.72
N GLU A 105 -16.06 2.62 -8.94
CA GLU A 105 -15.01 2.02 -9.77
C GLU A 105 -13.87 2.99 -10.06
N PHE A 106 -14.16 4.23 -10.47
CA PHE A 106 -13.10 5.20 -10.77
C PHE A 106 -12.24 5.52 -9.52
N TYR A 107 -12.88 5.71 -8.37
CA TYR A 107 -12.18 5.91 -7.09
C TYR A 107 -11.68 4.61 -6.42
N TYR A 108 -12.23 3.46 -6.83
CA TYR A 108 -11.82 2.11 -6.40
C TYR A 108 -10.58 1.66 -7.18
N THR A 109 -10.50 1.91 -8.48
CA THR A 109 -9.28 1.78 -9.28
C THR A 109 -8.19 2.73 -8.76
N GLN A 110 -8.53 3.93 -8.28
CA GLN A 110 -7.54 4.80 -7.62
C GLN A 110 -7.04 4.20 -6.28
N TYR A 111 -7.92 3.55 -5.50
CA TYR A 111 -7.55 2.80 -4.29
C TYR A 111 -6.69 1.55 -4.59
N GLU A 112 -6.99 0.81 -5.65
CA GLU A 112 -6.15 -0.26 -6.19
C GLU A 112 -4.84 0.27 -6.79
N THR A 113 -4.80 1.53 -7.25
CA THR A 113 -3.60 2.19 -7.77
C THR A 113 -2.67 2.66 -6.65
N GLU A 114 -3.20 3.11 -5.50
CA GLU A 114 -2.38 3.39 -4.32
C GLU A 114 -1.79 2.12 -3.69
N HIS A 115 -2.56 1.03 -3.62
CA HIS A 115 -2.10 -0.30 -3.20
C HIS A 115 -1.33 -1.05 -4.31
N SER A 116 -1.11 -0.41 -5.47
CA SER A 116 -0.68 -1.14 -6.65
C SER A 116 0.73 -1.67 -6.58
N GLU A 117 1.62 -1.15 -5.74
CA GLU A 117 2.98 -1.69 -5.66
C GLU A 117 2.95 -3.15 -5.17
N GLN A 118 2.21 -3.43 -4.09
CA GLN A 118 1.94 -4.79 -3.59
C GLN A 118 1.22 -5.67 -4.65
N ILE A 119 0.13 -5.17 -5.23
CA ILE A 119 -0.69 -5.88 -6.23
C ILE A 119 0.10 -6.09 -7.54
N SER A 120 1.05 -5.23 -7.86
CA SER A 120 1.89 -5.31 -9.05
C SER A 120 3.01 -6.34 -8.88
N LEU A 121 3.61 -6.41 -7.69
CA LEU A 121 4.50 -7.52 -7.29
C LEU A 121 3.73 -8.85 -7.32
N GLU A 122 2.48 -8.89 -6.84
CA GLU A 122 1.60 -10.06 -6.95
C GLU A 122 1.29 -10.44 -8.42
N ARG A 123 0.93 -9.47 -9.27
CA ARG A 123 0.73 -9.71 -10.71
C ARG A 123 2.01 -10.18 -11.41
N GLN A 124 3.17 -9.66 -11.04
CA GLN A 124 4.47 -10.18 -11.51
C GLN A 124 4.70 -11.62 -11.04
N ARG A 125 4.46 -11.90 -9.76
CA ARG A 125 4.54 -13.26 -9.17
C ARG A 125 3.61 -14.22 -9.92
N ASP A 126 2.41 -13.80 -10.30
CA ASP A 126 1.45 -14.59 -11.08
C ASP A 126 1.82 -14.72 -12.58
N ILE A 127 2.48 -13.74 -13.19
CA ILE A 127 3.08 -13.89 -14.53
C ILE A 127 4.20 -14.93 -14.47
N VAL A 128 5.13 -14.81 -13.52
CA VAL A 128 6.24 -15.74 -13.31
C VAL A 128 5.73 -17.15 -13.00
N LYS A 129 4.71 -17.28 -12.15
CA LYS A 129 4.02 -18.55 -11.83
C LYS A 129 3.42 -19.19 -13.09
N ARG A 130 2.65 -18.46 -13.89
CA ARG A 130 2.08 -18.94 -15.17
C ARG A 130 3.16 -19.29 -16.22
N LEU A 131 4.33 -18.65 -16.18
CA LEU A 131 5.48 -19.03 -17.02
C LEU A 131 6.13 -20.33 -16.53
N LEU A 132 6.38 -20.45 -15.23
CA LEU A 132 6.94 -21.63 -14.58
C LEU A 132 6.03 -22.86 -14.73
N GLU A 133 4.70 -22.68 -14.72
CA GLU A 133 3.70 -23.73 -14.94
C GLU A 133 3.86 -24.47 -16.29
N LYS A 134 4.38 -23.79 -17.32
CA LYS A 134 4.66 -24.38 -18.64
C LYS A 134 5.85 -25.35 -18.63
N LEU A 135 6.63 -25.39 -17.55
CA LEU A 135 7.76 -26.31 -17.39
C LEU A 135 7.37 -27.61 -16.66
N PRO A 136 7.91 -28.77 -17.10
CA PRO A 136 7.89 -30.00 -16.31
C PRO A 136 8.47 -29.78 -14.91
N GLU A 137 7.98 -30.51 -13.91
CA GLU A 137 8.30 -30.23 -12.50
C GLU A 137 9.82 -30.15 -12.21
N SER A 138 10.60 -31.07 -12.78
CA SER A 138 12.05 -31.12 -12.56
C SER A 138 12.83 -29.97 -13.24
N GLU A 139 12.28 -29.41 -14.32
CA GLU A 139 12.83 -28.25 -15.04
C GLU A 139 12.43 -26.96 -14.30
N ARG A 140 11.17 -26.88 -13.85
CA ARG A 140 10.63 -25.79 -13.04
C ARG A 140 11.47 -25.52 -11.79
N THR A 141 11.76 -26.55 -10.98
CA THR A 141 12.58 -26.40 -9.75
C THR A 141 13.95 -25.80 -10.04
N VAL A 142 14.62 -26.25 -11.11
CA VAL A 142 15.97 -25.79 -11.45
C VAL A 142 15.94 -24.34 -11.93
N VAL A 143 14.94 -23.94 -12.72
CA VAL A 143 14.74 -22.53 -13.09
C VAL A 143 14.45 -21.66 -11.88
N THR A 144 13.51 -22.06 -11.01
CA THR A 144 13.18 -21.29 -9.80
C THR A 144 14.41 -21.06 -8.92
N LEU A 145 15.19 -22.10 -8.64
CA LEU A 145 16.40 -21.97 -7.80
C LEU A 145 17.54 -21.20 -8.48
N HIS A 146 17.66 -21.28 -9.81
CA HIS A 146 18.71 -20.57 -10.54
C HIS A 146 18.43 -19.07 -10.70
N TYR A 147 17.21 -18.71 -11.09
CA TYR A 147 16.84 -17.32 -11.41
C TYR A 147 16.28 -16.55 -10.21
N LEU A 148 15.51 -17.19 -9.32
CA LEU A 148 14.86 -16.49 -8.20
C LEU A 148 15.65 -16.62 -6.89
N ALA A 149 16.36 -17.74 -6.68
CA ALA A 149 17.27 -17.92 -5.53
C ALA A 149 18.75 -17.67 -5.87
N GLU A 150 19.06 -17.23 -7.10
CA GLU A 150 20.42 -16.90 -7.59
C GLU A 150 21.48 -18.01 -7.37
N MET A 151 21.04 -19.27 -7.34
CA MET A 151 21.94 -20.39 -7.04
C MET A 151 22.74 -20.79 -8.28
N SER A 152 24.05 -21.05 -8.10
CA SER A 152 24.87 -21.68 -9.14
C SER A 152 24.44 -23.12 -9.39
N CYS A 153 24.71 -23.65 -10.58
CA CYS A 153 24.34 -25.02 -10.95
C CYS A 153 24.92 -26.07 -9.98
N GLU A 154 26.11 -25.78 -9.45
CA GLU A 154 26.85 -26.59 -8.50
C GLU A 154 26.17 -26.59 -7.12
N LYS A 155 25.69 -25.43 -6.65
CA LYS A 155 24.90 -25.33 -5.40
C LYS A 155 23.51 -25.95 -5.53
N ILE A 156 22.85 -25.80 -6.69
CA ILE A 156 21.56 -26.46 -6.97
C ILE A 156 21.74 -27.98 -6.98
N SER A 157 22.85 -28.47 -7.54
CA SER A 157 23.21 -29.89 -7.56
C SER A 157 23.34 -30.46 -6.15
N GLU A 158 24.06 -29.77 -5.26
CA GLU A 158 24.21 -30.12 -3.85
C GLU A 158 22.86 -30.09 -3.11
N PHE A 159 22.12 -28.98 -3.23
CA PHE A 159 20.85 -28.75 -2.53
C PHE A 159 19.72 -29.71 -2.95
N LEU A 160 19.69 -30.13 -4.22
CA LEU A 160 18.71 -31.09 -4.75
C LEU A 160 19.18 -32.55 -4.72
N GLY A 161 20.45 -32.83 -4.39
CA GLY A 161 21.02 -34.18 -4.40
C GLY A 161 21.08 -34.84 -5.79
N VAL A 162 21.35 -34.06 -6.85
CA VAL A 162 21.43 -34.53 -8.25
C VAL A 162 22.71 -34.04 -8.91
N SER A 163 23.21 -34.70 -9.97
CA SER A 163 24.49 -34.31 -10.59
C SER A 163 24.47 -32.91 -11.24
N PRO A 164 25.60 -32.17 -11.30
CA PRO A 164 25.66 -30.85 -11.94
C PRO A 164 25.27 -30.88 -13.43
N ASN A 165 25.58 -31.99 -14.13
CA ASN A 165 25.18 -32.19 -15.52
C ASN A 165 23.66 -32.35 -15.67
N THR A 166 22.99 -32.98 -14.70
CA THR A 166 21.53 -33.07 -14.64
C THR A 166 20.90 -31.68 -14.44
N VAL A 167 21.49 -30.82 -13.60
CA VAL A 167 21.05 -29.43 -13.40
C VAL A 167 21.21 -28.63 -14.70
N LYS A 168 22.41 -28.64 -15.31
CA LYS A 168 22.71 -27.92 -16.55
C LYS A 168 21.80 -28.37 -17.71
N SER A 169 21.53 -29.68 -17.83
CA SER A 169 20.61 -30.22 -18.84
C SER A 169 19.15 -29.76 -18.62
N ARG A 170 18.66 -29.80 -17.38
CA ARG A 170 17.30 -29.32 -17.04
C ARG A 170 17.14 -27.82 -17.29
N LEU A 171 18.13 -27.03 -16.90
CA LEU A 171 18.15 -25.58 -17.15
C LEU A 171 18.14 -25.26 -18.64
N HIS A 172 18.97 -25.94 -19.44
CA HIS A 172 19.02 -25.77 -20.90
C HIS A 172 17.67 -26.11 -21.56
N ARG A 173 17.04 -27.23 -21.20
CA ARG A 173 15.71 -27.58 -21.73
C ARG A 173 14.63 -26.59 -21.31
N ALA A 174 14.69 -26.07 -20.08
CA ALA A 174 13.75 -25.07 -19.61
C ALA A 174 13.87 -23.74 -20.39
N ARG A 175 15.10 -23.24 -20.62
CA ARG A 175 15.36 -22.08 -21.48
C ARG A 175 14.81 -22.28 -22.89
N ALA A 176 15.06 -23.45 -23.49
CA ALA A 176 14.53 -23.78 -24.81
C ALA A 176 12.99 -23.77 -24.87
N ARG A 177 12.29 -24.17 -23.79
CA ARG A 177 10.82 -24.11 -23.68
C ARG A 177 10.29 -22.69 -23.43
N LEU A 178 11.05 -21.83 -22.76
CA LEU A 178 10.67 -20.45 -22.41
C LEU A 178 11.33 -19.38 -23.30
N LYS A 179 11.83 -19.77 -24.49
CA LYS A 179 12.66 -18.94 -25.39
C LYS A 179 12.09 -17.55 -25.75
N LYS A 180 10.77 -17.32 -25.63
CA LYS A 180 10.14 -16.01 -25.86
C LYS A 180 9.97 -15.16 -24.60
N GLN A 181 10.09 -15.75 -23.40
CA GLN A 181 9.79 -15.13 -22.11
C GLN A 181 10.93 -15.28 -21.09
N GLU A 182 12.15 -15.56 -21.55
CA GLU A 182 13.32 -15.75 -20.67
C GLU A 182 13.71 -14.46 -19.93
N HIS A 183 13.52 -13.28 -20.54
CA HIS A 183 13.81 -11.98 -19.91
C HIS A 183 12.96 -11.75 -18.64
N LEU A 184 11.66 -12.07 -18.70
CA LEU A 184 10.73 -11.97 -17.56
C LEU A 184 11.12 -12.83 -16.34
N LEU A 185 12.02 -13.82 -16.50
CA LEU A 185 12.57 -14.59 -15.38
C LEU A 185 13.83 -13.95 -14.77
N HIS A 186 14.51 -13.05 -15.47
CA HIS A 186 15.66 -12.31 -14.96
C HIS A 186 15.18 -11.18 -14.05
N ASP A 187 14.22 -10.39 -14.53
CA ASP A 187 13.63 -9.25 -13.83
C ASP A 187 12.90 -9.68 -12.53
N ALA A 188 12.33 -10.89 -12.54
CA ALA A 188 11.65 -11.49 -11.40
C ALA A 188 12.51 -11.65 -10.14
N SER A 189 13.85 -11.68 -10.25
CA SER A 189 14.74 -11.75 -9.08
C SER A 189 14.52 -10.61 -8.08
N SER A 190 14.21 -9.40 -8.59
CA SER A 190 13.89 -8.21 -7.78
C SER A 190 12.57 -8.34 -7.00
N VAL A 191 11.62 -9.13 -7.50
CA VAL A 191 10.24 -9.31 -6.98
C VAL A 191 10.16 -10.33 -5.83
N PHE A 192 11.17 -11.20 -5.74
CA PHE A 192 11.29 -12.29 -4.76
C PHE A 192 12.40 -12.04 -3.73
N GLN A 193 12.60 -10.78 -3.32
CA GLN A 193 13.38 -10.49 -2.14
C GLN A 193 12.73 -11.12 -0.89
N VAL A 194 13.57 -11.65 0.00
CA VAL A 194 13.13 -12.09 1.32
C VAL A 194 12.82 -10.85 2.14
N PRO A 195 11.66 -10.77 2.84
CA PRO A 195 11.38 -9.63 3.72
C PRO A 195 12.54 -9.41 4.71
N PRO A 196 13.03 -8.18 4.89
CA PRO A 196 14.19 -7.91 5.77
C PRO A 196 13.92 -8.35 7.22
N THR A 197 12.65 -8.36 7.62
CA THR A 197 12.14 -8.82 8.91
C THR A 197 12.10 -10.35 9.07
N LEU A 198 12.25 -11.15 8.01
CA LEU A 198 12.09 -12.62 8.11
C LEU A 198 13.11 -13.25 9.07
N THR A 199 14.37 -12.79 9.04
CA THR A 199 15.41 -13.26 9.96
C THR A 199 15.07 -12.89 11.41
N GLU A 200 14.61 -11.66 11.64
CA GLU A 200 14.22 -11.20 12.97
C GLU A 200 13.02 -11.98 13.52
N ASN A 201 12.02 -12.25 12.68
CA ASN A 201 10.85 -13.06 13.05
C ASN A 201 11.27 -14.51 13.40
N ILE A 202 12.15 -15.13 12.59
CA ILE A 202 12.72 -16.45 12.89
C ILE A 202 13.49 -16.44 14.22
N MET A 203 14.34 -15.44 14.46
CA MET A 203 15.13 -15.36 15.68
C MET A 203 14.29 -15.03 16.91
N ARG A 204 13.22 -14.23 16.78
CA ARG A 204 12.24 -13.92 17.83
C ARG A 204 11.48 -15.18 18.26
N GLU A 205 11.00 -15.96 17.30
CA GLU A 205 10.37 -17.26 17.58
C GLU A 205 11.37 -18.26 18.20
N ILE A 206 12.64 -18.21 17.82
CA ILE A 206 13.69 -19.06 18.43
C ILE A 206 14.03 -18.62 19.86
N ALA A 207 14.02 -17.32 20.16
CA ALA A 207 14.20 -16.83 21.54
C ALA A 207 13.09 -17.33 22.48
N ASN A 208 11.88 -17.53 21.97
CA ASN A 208 10.75 -18.12 22.70
C ASN A 208 10.89 -19.65 22.90
N VAL A 209 11.83 -20.33 22.23
CA VAL A 209 12.09 -21.76 22.38
C VAL A 209 13.16 -21.98 23.45
N LYS A 210 12.74 -22.47 24.64
CA LYS A 210 13.67 -22.89 25.70
C LYS A 210 14.76 -23.82 25.11
N PRO A 211 16.06 -23.52 25.30
CA PRO A 211 17.12 -24.36 24.77
C PRO A 211 17.09 -25.73 25.45
N THR A 212 17.04 -26.80 24.66
CA THR A 212 17.35 -28.15 25.15
C THR A 212 18.84 -28.22 25.45
N SER A 213 19.20 -28.18 26.73
CA SER A 213 20.58 -28.43 27.18
C SER A 213 21.11 -29.73 26.58
N PRO A 214 22.38 -29.79 26.13
CA PRO A 214 22.98 -31.05 25.74
C PRO A 214 22.98 -32.00 26.94
N ALA A 215 22.51 -33.24 26.72
CA ALA A 215 22.43 -34.23 27.78
C ALA A 215 23.84 -34.52 28.32
N ALA A 216 24.10 -34.08 29.55
CA ALA A 216 25.40 -34.25 30.19
C ALA A 216 25.79 -35.74 30.18
N SER A 217 26.96 -36.03 29.61
CA SER A 217 27.52 -37.37 29.55
C SER A 217 27.71 -37.93 30.96
N LYS A 218 26.88 -38.91 31.35
CA LYS A 218 27.11 -39.66 32.59
C LYS A 218 28.47 -40.37 32.52
N PRO A 219 29.30 -40.28 33.57
CA PRO A 219 30.60 -40.96 33.58
C PRO A 219 30.39 -42.47 33.61
N TRP A 220 31.10 -43.16 32.72
CA TRP A 220 31.12 -44.61 32.63
C TRP A 220 32.27 -45.13 33.50
N ILE A 221 31.98 -45.96 34.51
CA ILE A 221 32.99 -46.72 35.26
C ILE A 221 32.69 -48.21 35.08
N PRO A 222 33.68 -49.08 34.82
CA PRO A 222 33.46 -50.39 34.19
C PRO A 222 33.54 -51.57 35.18
N TRP A 223 33.61 -52.78 34.58
CA TRP A 223 33.62 -54.15 35.15
C TRP A 223 32.20 -54.77 35.15
N GLY A 224 31.96 -55.98 34.65
CA GLY A 224 32.81 -56.95 33.96
C GLY A 224 32.17 -58.34 33.98
N LEU A 225 32.35 -59.12 32.90
CA LEU A 225 31.97 -60.54 32.71
C LEU A 225 30.49 -60.91 32.53
N SER A 226 30.23 -61.65 31.43
CA SER A 226 29.32 -62.80 31.26
C SER A 226 27.83 -62.67 31.65
N PHE A 227 26.85 -63.06 30.81
CA PHE A 227 26.85 -64.27 29.99
C PHE A 227 26.03 -64.12 28.69
N ALA A 228 26.41 -64.91 27.66
CA ALA A 228 25.50 -65.31 26.60
C ALA A 228 24.32 -66.11 27.19
N SER A 229 23.10 -66.05 26.64
CA SER A 229 22.69 -66.96 25.55
C SER A 229 21.16 -66.85 25.33
N THR A 230 20.66 -67.48 24.26
CA THR A 230 19.29 -67.32 23.69
C THR A 230 19.09 -65.91 23.10
N PHE A 231 19.14 -65.71 21.78
CA PHE A 231 18.23 -66.31 20.80
C PHE A 231 18.92 -66.70 19.47
N LEU A 232 19.95 -67.55 19.54
CA LEU A 232 20.67 -68.10 18.37
C LEU A 232 19.86 -69.20 17.63
N VAL A 233 18.53 -69.08 17.60
CA VAL A 233 17.61 -70.15 17.12
C VAL A 233 16.74 -69.70 15.94
N ILE A 234 16.50 -68.39 15.76
CA ILE A 234 15.75 -67.86 14.60
C ILE A 234 16.66 -67.62 13.38
N LEU A 235 17.98 -67.60 13.56
CA LEU A 235 18.95 -67.34 12.48
C LEU A 235 19.35 -68.59 11.65
N MET A 236 18.74 -69.76 11.91
CA MET A 236 19.20 -71.06 11.37
C MET A 236 18.14 -71.84 10.56
N MET A 237 16.99 -71.23 10.26
CA MET A 237 16.03 -71.71 9.24
C MET A 237 15.35 -70.48 8.61
N GLY A 238 15.48 -70.15 7.32
CA GLY A 238 16.11 -70.86 6.21
C GLY A 238 15.25 -70.71 4.95
N PHE A 239 15.46 -69.65 4.16
CA PHE A 239 15.02 -69.57 2.76
C PHE A 239 16.00 -68.73 1.93
N GLY A 240 16.18 -69.12 0.67
CA GLY A 240 17.38 -68.85 -0.14
C GLY A 240 17.44 -67.53 -0.93
N PRO A 241 18.45 -67.39 -1.81
CA PRO A 241 18.95 -66.10 -2.24
C PRO A 241 18.32 -65.55 -3.53
N GLN A 242 17.25 -64.75 -3.40
CA GLN A 242 16.75 -63.90 -4.49
C GLN A 242 16.22 -62.53 -3.99
N THR A 243 17.11 -61.62 -3.56
CA THR A 243 16.76 -60.19 -3.35
C THR A 243 17.97 -59.23 -3.34
N LEU A 244 19.05 -59.56 -4.05
CA LEU A 244 20.25 -58.71 -4.14
C LEU A 244 20.21 -57.80 -5.39
N SER A 245 19.15 -57.00 -5.53
CA SER A 245 18.99 -55.98 -6.60
C SER A 245 17.82 -55.00 -6.41
N ARG A 246 17.60 -54.45 -5.19
CA ARG A 246 16.55 -53.42 -4.95
C ARG A 246 17.01 -52.12 -4.25
N PHE A 247 18.31 -51.87 -4.13
CA PHE A 247 18.84 -50.58 -3.69
C PHE A 247 19.64 -49.87 -4.79
N GLN A 248 18.96 -49.55 -5.90
CA GLN A 248 19.29 -48.44 -6.81
C GLN A 248 18.23 -48.35 -7.94
N GLN A 249 17.11 -47.68 -7.68
CA GLN A 249 16.32 -47.01 -8.73
C GLN A 249 15.75 -45.69 -8.19
N PRO A 250 15.71 -44.62 -9.01
CA PRO A 250 15.08 -43.37 -8.63
C PRO A 250 13.56 -43.50 -8.56
N TYR A 251 12.92 -42.74 -7.67
CA TYR A 251 11.47 -42.73 -7.50
C TYR A 251 10.71 -42.48 -8.81
N ASN A 252 9.77 -43.38 -9.13
CA ASN A 252 8.75 -43.16 -10.14
C ASN A 252 7.59 -42.38 -9.53
N LEU A 253 7.08 -41.35 -10.23
CA LEU A 253 6.05 -40.42 -9.73
C LEU A 253 4.62 -40.77 -10.14
N ASP A 254 4.43 -41.77 -11.02
CA ASP A 254 3.13 -42.06 -11.64
C ASP A 254 2.36 -43.23 -10.98
N ALA A 255 2.64 -43.52 -9.71
CA ALA A 255 1.94 -44.58 -8.96
C ALA A 255 0.66 -44.06 -8.28
N VAL A 256 -0.50 -44.38 -8.87
CA VAL A 256 -1.81 -44.22 -8.22
C VAL A 256 -1.98 -45.34 -7.18
N SER A 257 -2.11 -44.98 -5.90
CA SER A 257 -2.46 -45.92 -4.84
C SER A 257 -3.96 -45.89 -4.61
N GLU A 258 -4.61 -47.05 -4.72
CA GLU A 258 -5.96 -47.25 -4.16
C GLU A 258 -5.90 -47.17 -2.62
N MET A 259 -7.02 -46.80 -2.00
CA MET A 259 -7.18 -46.77 -0.54
C MET A 259 -7.78 -48.08 -0.05
N THR A 260 -7.10 -48.76 0.87
CA THR A 260 -7.72 -49.73 1.77
C THR A 260 -7.86 -49.06 3.14
N ILE A 261 -9.09 -48.86 3.60
CA ILE A 261 -9.40 -48.32 4.92
C ILE A 261 -9.62 -49.49 5.87
N GLU A 262 -8.82 -49.59 6.94
CA GLU A 262 -9.19 -50.34 8.14
C GLU A 262 -9.53 -49.34 9.24
N LEU A 263 -10.80 -49.37 9.68
CA LEU A 263 -11.25 -48.67 10.89
C LEU A 263 -10.96 -49.56 12.11
N ILE A 264 -10.38 -48.97 13.15
CA ILE A 264 -10.43 -49.53 14.51
C ILE A 264 -10.81 -48.39 15.45
N ASP A 265 -12.08 -48.39 15.88
CA ASP A 265 -12.55 -47.57 17.00
C ASP A 265 -12.17 -48.23 18.34
N ALA A 266 -11.61 -47.45 19.26
CA ALA A 266 -11.73 -47.66 20.71
C ALA A 266 -11.43 -46.35 21.47
N PRO A 267 -12.14 -46.06 22.58
CA PRO A 267 -12.18 -44.71 23.15
C PRO A 267 -11.19 -44.51 24.29
N VAL A 268 -10.85 -43.24 24.58
CA VAL A 268 -10.27 -42.84 25.87
C VAL A 268 -11.13 -41.74 26.48
N VAL A 269 -11.79 -42.08 27.57
CA VAL A 269 -12.45 -41.17 28.51
C VAL A 269 -11.37 -40.45 29.33
N LEU A 270 -11.57 -39.16 29.62
CA LEU A 270 -10.91 -38.50 30.74
C LEU A 270 -11.99 -37.84 31.61
N GLU A 271 -12.06 -38.31 32.86
CA GLU A 271 -12.95 -37.77 33.89
C GLU A 271 -12.42 -36.44 34.45
N LEU A 272 -13.31 -35.69 35.09
CA LEU A 272 -13.02 -34.42 35.74
C LEU A 272 -12.19 -34.61 37.02
N GLU A 273 -11.40 -33.59 37.38
CA GLU A 273 -11.36 -33.12 38.76
C GLU A 273 -11.44 -31.57 38.79
N HIS A 274 -11.87 -31.04 39.94
CA HIS A 274 -12.29 -29.66 40.16
C HIS A 274 -11.87 -29.20 41.56
N LYS A 275 -11.92 -27.88 41.86
CA LYS A 275 -11.53 -27.19 43.12
C LYS A 275 -10.02 -26.99 43.37
N SER A 276 -9.58 -26.04 44.20
CA SER A 276 -10.13 -24.72 44.64
C SER A 276 -9.09 -23.97 45.48
N ASP A 277 -9.10 -22.63 45.40
CA ASP A 277 -8.77 -21.64 46.44
C ASP A 277 -7.51 -21.70 47.36
N ALA A 278 -6.94 -20.50 47.49
CA ALA A 278 -6.42 -19.87 48.73
C ALA A 278 -4.92 -19.89 49.09
N LEU A 279 -4.39 -18.64 49.22
CA LEU A 279 -3.35 -18.16 50.16
C LEU A 279 -1.89 -18.63 49.92
N THR A 280 -0.88 -17.76 50.00
CA THR A 280 -0.57 -16.90 51.15
C THR A 280 0.11 -15.57 50.82
N ARG A 281 -0.11 -14.56 51.69
CA ARG A 281 0.66 -13.31 51.80
C ARG A 281 2.00 -13.58 52.50
N PHE A 282 3.02 -12.71 52.34
CA PHE A 282 3.38 -11.72 53.38
C PHE A 282 4.53 -10.77 52.98
N GLY A 283 4.49 -9.55 53.52
CA GLY A 283 5.49 -8.49 53.32
C GLY A 283 5.04 -7.11 53.85
N HIS A 284 4.57 -7.04 55.10
CA HIS A 284 4.38 -5.76 55.84
C HIS A 284 5.74 -5.26 56.37
N THR A 285 6.00 -3.97 56.57
CA THR A 285 5.50 -3.03 57.61
C THR A 285 6.01 -1.60 57.26
N ASP A 286 5.60 -0.45 57.81
CA ASP A 286 4.43 0.03 58.57
C ASP A 286 4.32 1.57 58.38
N THR A 287 3.14 2.16 58.61
CA THR A 287 2.88 3.62 58.65
C THR A 287 2.78 4.10 60.13
N PRO A 288 2.42 5.36 60.54
CA PRO A 288 2.12 6.62 59.82
C PRO A 288 2.77 7.92 60.42
N GLY A 289 2.55 9.11 59.82
CA GLY A 289 3.02 10.40 60.39
C GLY A 289 2.42 11.69 59.80
N LYS A 290 1.48 12.30 60.53
CA LYS A 290 0.63 13.49 60.23
C LYS A 290 1.31 14.84 59.87
N ASN A 291 0.54 15.63 59.09
CA ASN A 291 0.34 17.11 59.11
C ASN A 291 1.45 18.08 58.61
N GLY A 292 1.05 19.06 57.77
CA GLY A 292 1.72 20.38 57.74
C GLY A 292 1.64 21.23 56.45
N ALA A 293 0.51 21.93 56.24
CA ALA A 293 0.32 23.26 55.61
C ALA A 293 1.22 23.80 54.45
N SER A 294 0.56 24.47 53.48
CA SER A 294 1.07 25.49 52.52
C SER A 294 2.20 25.09 51.54
N GLY A 295 2.30 25.63 50.33
CA GLY A 295 1.47 26.60 49.60
C GLY A 295 2.30 27.33 48.54
N PHE A 296 1.66 27.70 47.42
CA PHE A 296 2.13 28.61 46.35
C PHE A 296 3.24 28.19 45.35
N GLN A 297 2.91 28.57 44.09
CA GLN A 297 3.75 29.05 42.99
C GLN A 297 4.77 28.13 42.30
N ALA A 298 4.51 27.95 41.00
CA ALA A 298 5.49 27.58 39.98
C ALA A 298 6.10 28.84 39.33
N GLU A 299 7.25 28.63 38.67
CA GLU A 299 8.02 29.54 37.79
C GLU A 299 8.86 30.68 38.44
N PRO A 300 10.00 31.10 37.81
CA PRO A 300 10.84 30.38 36.82
C PRO A 300 12.39 30.53 36.99
N LEU A 301 13.15 29.73 36.21
CA LEU A 301 14.56 29.93 35.77
C LEU A 301 15.67 29.80 36.86
N PRO A 302 16.98 29.63 36.49
CA PRO A 302 17.61 29.83 35.18
C PRO A 302 18.53 28.71 34.63
N LEU A 303 18.97 28.93 33.38
CA LEU A 303 20.14 28.33 32.73
C LEU A 303 21.36 28.21 33.67
N ALA A 304 22.04 27.07 33.62
CA ALA A 304 23.45 26.93 33.99
C ALA A 304 24.23 26.44 32.76
N ALA A 305 25.17 27.25 32.29
CA ALA A 305 26.07 26.85 31.20
C ALA A 305 27.12 25.87 31.71
N ALA A 306 27.26 24.72 31.05
CA ALA A 306 28.43 23.85 31.19
C ALA A 306 29.43 24.19 30.08
N GLN A 307 30.69 24.41 30.46
CA GLN A 307 31.76 24.74 29.52
C GLN A 307 32.20 23.50 28.72
N ALA A 308 32.81 23.75 27.56
CA ALA A 308 33.25 22.71 26.64
C ALA A 308 34.39 21.85 27.19
N ASP A 309 34.30 20.54 26.95
CA ASP A 309 35.47 19.70 26.70
C ASP A 309 35.54 19.44 25.19
N GLU A 310 36.66 19.83 24.57
CA GLU A 310 36.95 19.53 23.17
C GLU A 310 37.46 18.09 23.04
N THR A 311 36.63 17.18 22.51
CA THR A 311 36.99 16.14 21.50
C THR A 311 35.84 15.17 21.27
N ASP A 312 34.89 15.55 20.41
CA ASP A 312 34.37 14.64 19.37
C ASP A 312 33.57 15.46 18.36
N LEU A 313 34.09 15.60 17.14
CA LEU A 313 33.38 16.22 16.02
C LEU A 313 32.37 15.22 15.45
N SER A 314 31.33 14.94 16.24
CA SER A 314 30.09 14.37 15.75
C SER A 314 29.53 15.29 14.67
N THR A 315 29.59 14.85 13.41
CA THR A 315 28.94 15.54 12.29
C THR A 315 27.46 15.61 12.59
N ALA A 316 26.96 16.82 12.90
CA ALA A 316 25.54 17.04 13.17
C ALA A 316 24.71 16.49 12.01
N LYS A 317 23.77 15.58 12.31
CA LYS A 317 22.88 15.03 11.28
C LYS A 317 22.06 16.15 10.67
N PRO A 318 21.89 16.21 9.33
CA PRO A 318 21.03 17.20 8.71
C PRO A 318 19.58 16.98 9.16
N GLN A 319 18.98 18.02 9.73
CA GLN A 319 17.60 17.97 10.18
C GLN A 319 16.67 18.42 9.04
N TRP A 320 15.91 17.47 8.49
CA TRP A 320 14.77 17.78 7.63
C TRP A 320 13.67 18.44 8.46
N ILE A 321 13.18 19.58 8.00
CA ILE A 321 12.12 20.35 8.62
C ILE A 321 10.83 20.14 7.81
N GLN A 322 9.79 19.66 8.47
CA GLN A 322 8.46 19.56 7.90
C GLN A 322 7.93 20.98 7.61
N THR A 323 7.63 21.27 6.35
CA THR A 323 6.93 22.53 6.00
C THR A 323 5.48 22.45 6.49
N LYS A 324 4.76 23.57 6.60
CA LYS A 324 3.34 23.53 7.03
C LYS A 324 2.40 22.79 6.05
N GLY A 325 2.94 22.40 4.89
CA GLY A 325 2.30 21.55 3.91
C GLY A 325 1.26 22.31 3.06
N PRO A 326 1.12 21.95 1.78
CA PRO A 326 0.11 22.55 0.91
C PRO A 326 -1.35 22.30 1.31
N GLY A 327 -1.61 21.33 2.19
CA GLY A 327 -2.94 20.86 2.55
C GLY A 327 -3.55 19.99 1.44
N GLY A 328 -3.87 18.74 1.75
CA GLY A 328 -4.48 17.83 0.77
C GLY A 328 -4.44 16.36 1.18
N VAL A 329 -5.13 16.01 2.27
CA VAL A 329 -5.15 14.63 2.77
C VAL A 329 -5.79 13.68 1.75
N SER A 330 -5.05 12.67 1.30
CA SER A 330 -5.65 11.50 0.65
C SER A 330 -6.44 10.72 1.71
N ARG A 331 -7.78 10.73 1.56
CA ARG A 331 -8.78 10.01 2.38
C ARG A 331 -8.58 10.18 3.91
N ALA A 332 -9.00 11.32 4.44
CA ALA A 332 -9.17 11.47 5.89
C ALA A 332 -10.39 10.66 6.38
N GLY A 333 -10.22 9.91 7.48
CA GLY A 333 -11.29 9.56 8.41
C GLY A 333 -11.66 10.78 9.26
N LEU A 334 -12.91 10.85 9.70
CA LEU A 334 -13.35 11.80 10.73
C LEU A 334 -14.02 11.00 11.84
N PHE A 335 -13.64 11.29 13.09
CA PHE A 335 -14.18 10.61 14.26
C PHE A 335 -14.46 11.62 15.38
N LEU A 336 -15.63 11.52 16.00
CA LEU A 336 -16.06 12.39 17.09
C LEU A 336 -16.29 11.53 18.33
N THR A 337 -15.58 11.84 19.41
CA THR A 337 -15.73 11.20 20.72
C THR A 337 -16.97 11.70 21.45
N SER A 338 -17.39 10.95 22.48
CA SER A 338 -18.51 11.31 23.35
C SER A 338 -18.36 12.69 24.03
N ASP A 339 -17.12 13.14 24.28
CA ASP A 339 -16.78 14.45 24.86
C ASP A 339 -16.75 15.61 23.85
N GLN A 340 -17.17 15.40 22.60
CA GLN A 340 -17.15 16.37 21.49
C GLN A 340 -15.75 16.71 20.94
N THR A 341 -14.72 15.92 21.24
CA THR A 341 -13.40 16.07 20.60
C THR A 341 -13.41 15.50 19.18
N LEU A 342 -13.12 16.35 18.18
CA LEU A 342 -13.05 15.94 16.77
C LEU A 342 -11.62 15.53 16.38
N TYR A 343 -11.50 14.33 15.84
CA TYR A 343 -10.28 13.78 15.26
C TYR A 343 -10.37 13.64 13.74
N ALA A 344 -9.24 13.88 13.07
CA ALA A 344 -9.01 13.53 11.67
C ALA A 344 -7.95 12.42 11.60
N ILE A 345 -8.32 11.29 11.03
CA ILE A 345 -7.46 10.11 10.90
C ILE A 345 -6.90 10.09 9.48
N THR A 346 -5.60 9.97 9.34
CA THR A 346 -4.92 9.89 8.04
C THR A 346 -3.95 8.71 8.07
N LYS A 347 -3.61 8.14 6.90
CA LYS A 347 -2.67 7.01 6.81
C LYS A 347 -1.42 7.18 7.67
N THR A 348 -0.85 8.39 7.67
CA THR A 348 0.40 8.73 8.36
C THR A 348 0.25 9.46 9.70
N GLY A 349 -0.98 9.62 10.23
CA GLY A 349 -1.14 10.18 11.57
C GLY A 349 -2.58 10.53 11.99
N LEU A 350 -2.77 10.61 13.30
CA LEU A 350 -3.98 11.09 13.96
C LEU A 350 -3.82 12.57 14.31
N TYR A 351 -4.80 13.39 13.92
CA TYR A 351 -4.88 14.80 14.25
C TYR A 351 -6.11 15.09 15.09
N ARG A 352 -6.03 16.09 15.96
CA ARG A 352 -7.12 16.59 16.81
C ARG A 352 -7.35 18.08 16.55
N LEU A 353 -8.61 18.47 16.44
CA LEU A 353 -9.03 19.87 16.35
C LEU A 353 -8.73 20.62 17.66
N THR A 354 -8.23 21.85 17.60
CA THR A 354 -8.05 22.70 18.78
C THR A 354 -9.38 23.07 19.46
N GLU A 355 -9.33 23.44 20.74
CA GLU A 355 -10.49 23.97 21.48
C GLU A 355 -11.03 25.27 20.84
N GLU A 356 -10.15 26.10 20.27
CA GLU A 356 -10.49 27.29 19.48
C GLU A 356 -11.10 26.95 18.10
N ARG A 357 -11.12 25.66 17.72
CA ARG A 357 -11.67 25.11 16.48
C ARG A 357 -11.07 25.73 15.21
N ASP A 358 -9.84 26.22 15.26
CA ASP A 358 -9.19 26.99 14.19
C ASP A 358 -8.12 26.19 13.41
N VAL A 359 -7.48 25.20 14.03
CA VAL A 359 -6.36 24.44 13.47
C VAL A 359 -6.38 22.97 13.92
N TRP A 360 -5.84 22.09 13.08
CA TRP A 360 -5.57 20.68 13.42
C TRP A 360 -4.17 20.54 14.03
N THR A 361 -4.07 19.84 15.16
CA THR A 361 -2.80 19.47 15.78
C THR A 361 -2.51 17.98 15.58
N LEU A 362 -1.29 17.63 15.20
CA LEU A 362 -0.85 16.23 15.16
C LEU A 362 -0.75 15.69 16.58
N VAL A 363 -1.44 14.58 16.86
CA VAL A 363 -1.41 13.90 18.17
C VAL A 363 -0.41 12.75 18.14
N SER A 364 -0.46 11.94 17.09
CA SER A 364 0.51 10.86 16.85
C SER A 364 0.72 10.63 15.36
N ALA A 365 1.98 10.46 14.96
CA ALA A 365 2.33 9.98 13.63
C ALA A 365 2.15 8.44 13.57
N SER A 366 1.84 7.92 12.38
CA SER A 366 1.89 6.47 12.17
C SER A 366 3.34 5.99 12.18
N GLY A 367 3.56 4.74 12.60
CA GLY A 367 4.88 4.12 12.48
C GLY A 367 5.24 3.82 11.01
N PRO A 368 6.53 3.69 10.68
CA PRO A 368 6.93 3.16 9.38
C PRO A 368 6.32 1.76 9.18
N ASN A 369 5.69 1.54 8.02
CA ASN A 369 4.92 0.33 7.68
C ASN A 369 3.69 0.04 8.57
N ARG A 370 3.14 1.04 9.28
CA ARG A 370 1.95 0.88 10.12
C ARG A 370 0.89 1.95 9.79
N GLU A 371 0.38 1.95 8.55
CA GLU A 371 -0.66 2.89 8.11
C GLU A 371 -1.94 2.75 8.95
N PHE A 372 -2.55 3.88 9.31
CA PHE A 372 -3.85 3.92 9.99
C PHE A 372 -5.00 3.74 8.98
N ASP A 373 -5.95 2.88 9.31
CA ASP A 373 -7.26 2.78 8.66
C ASP A 373 -8.14 3.94 9.16
N PRO A 374 -8.97 4.58 8.32
CA PRO A 374 -9.85 5.68 8.75
C PRO A 374 -10.96 5.27 9.74
N VAL A 375 -11.10 3.99 10.08
CA VAL A 375 -12.05 3.48 11.07
C VAL A 375 -11.46 3.49 12.49
N MET A 376 -12.19 4.12 13.40
CA MET A 376 -11.84 4.35 14.81
C MET A 376 -13.08 4.19 15.70
N ALA A 377 -12.88 3.86 16.97
CA ALA A 377 -13.92 3.77 17.99
C ALA A 377 -13.42 4.35 19.32
N GLU A 378 -14.36 4.66 20.22
CA GLU A 378 -14.09 5.15 21.58
C GLU A 378 -14.97 4.36 22.56
N ARG A 379 -14.43 4.09 23.75
CA ARG A 379 -15.18 3.61 24.91
C ARG A 379 -14.50 4.10 26.18
N ASP A 380 -15.26 4.72 27.07
CA ASP A 380 -14.79 5.17 28.38
C ASP A 380 -13.51 6.04 28.30
N GLY A 381 -13.40 6.89 27.26
CA GLY A 381 -12.21 7.71 26.98
C GLY A 381 -11.00 6.94 26.41
N THR A 382 -11.10 5.63 26.25
CA THR A 382 -10.10 4.79 25.57
C THR A 382 -10.37 4.80 24.07
N LEU A 383 -9.35 5.08 23.28
CA LEU A 383 -9.44 5.16 21.82
C LEU A 383 -8.93 3.89 21.16
N TYR A 384 -9.64 3.43 20.13
CA TYR A 384 -9.36 2.21 19.39
C TYR A 384 -9.25 2.54 17.90
N LEU A 385 -8.17 2.15 17.25
CA LEU A 385 -7.90 2.49 15.85
C LEU A 385 -7.41 1.26 15.10
N LEU A 386 -7.88 1.06 13.87
CA LEU A 386 -7.47 -0.07 13.04
C LEU A 386 -6.25 0.31 12.19
N THR A 387 -5.43 -0.69 11.88
CA THR A 387 -4.48 -0.64 10.76
C THR A 387 -4.92 -1.66 9.69
N LEU A 388 -4.09 -1.88 8.68
CA LEU A 388 -4.28 -2.99 7.73
C LEU A 388 -4.34 -4.35 8.44
N ASP A 389 -3.47 -4.57 9.42
CA ASP A 389 -3.24 -5.90 10.03
C ASP A 389 -3.60 -6.01 11.52
N GLU A 390 -3.65 -4.90 12.25
CA GLU A 390 -3.82 -4.87 13.71
C GLU A 390 -5.00 -4.01 14.18
N LEU A 391 -5.47 -4.29 15.40
CA LEU A 391 -6.25 -3.36 16.22
C LEU A 391 -5.33 -2.69 17.24
N LEU A 392 -5.37 -1.36 17.32
CA LEU A 392 -4.60 -0.54 18.25
C LEU A 392 -5.48 0.03 19.35
N VAL A 393 -4.89 0.25 20.53
CA VAL A 393 -5.53 0.91 21.67
C VAL A 393 -4.65 2.02 22.24
N SER A 394 -5.28 3.13 22.61
CA SER A 394 -4.67 4.28 23.30
C SER A 394 -5.51 4.65 24.51
N VAL A 395 -4.83 4.86 25.65
CA VAL A 395 -5.42 5.30 26.93
C VAL A 395 -5.03 6.75 27.28
N ASP A 396 -4.40 7.46 26.34
CA ASP A 396 -3.79 8.78 26.52
C ASP A 396 -4.22 9.77 25.42
N THR A 397 -5.49 9.68 25.00
CA THR A 397 -6.11 10.52 23.94
C THR A 397 -5.43 10.43 22.57
N GLY A 398 -4.83 9.28 22.26
CA GLY A 398 -4.22 8.99 20.96
C GLY A 398 -2.74 9.34 20.86
N GLN A 399 -2.06 9.65 21.97
CA GLN A 399 -0.62 9.99 21.97
C GLN A 399 0.26 8.74 21.78
N THR A 400 -0.08 7.63 22.44
CA THR A 400 0.62 6.34 22.29
C THR A 400 -0.33 5.20 21.94
N TRP A 401 0.17 4.24 21.15
CA TRP A 401 -0.64 3.17 20.55
C TRP A 401 -0.05 1.78 20.82
N ASN A 402 -0.77 0.98 21.61
CA ASN A 402 -0.44 -0.41 21.90
C ASN A 402 -1.20 -1.34 20.95
N SER A 403 -0.58 -2.44 20.49
CA SER A 403 -1.30 -3.46 19.71
C SER A 403 -2.14 -4.33 20.64
N LEU A 404 -3.44 -4.46 20.35
CA LEU A 404 -4.30 -5.50 20.92
C LEU A 404 -4.17 -6.83 20.15
N GLY A 405 -3.62 -6.78 18.93
CA GLY A 405 -3.29 -7.95 18.11
C GLY A 405 -3.91 -7.91 16.72
N VAL A 406 -3.82 -9.04 16.02
CA VAL A 406 -4.23 -9.19 14.62
C VAL A 406 -5.75 -9.08 14.47
N ARG A 407 -6.19 -8.37 13.42
CA ARG A 407 -7.61 -8.25 13.04
C ARG A 407 -7.96 -9.13 11.82
N PRO A 408 -9.24 -9.52 11.67
CA PRO A 408 -9.76 -10.05 10.42
C PRO A 408 -9.47 -9.16 9.21
N GLN A 409 -8.96 -9.80 8.17
CA GLN A 409 -8.53 -9.16 6.93
C GLN A 409 -9.71 -8.77 6.04
N GLY A 410 -9.61 -7.61 5.39
CA GLY A 410 -10.63 -7.05 4.51
C GLY A 410 -10.97 -5.60 4.83
N ARG A 411 -11.73 -4.95 3.95
CA ARG A 411 -12.11 -3.53 4.12
C ARG A 411 -13.06 -3.36 5.31
N ALA A 412 -12.63 -2.60 6.32
CA ALA A 412 -13.48 -2.20 7.43
C ALA A 412 -14.55 -1.18 6.96
N VAL A 413 -15.71 -1.26 7.59
CA VAL A 413 -16.83 -0.31 7.48
C VAL A 413 -16.99 0.43 8.80
N ALA A 414 -17.00 -0.32 9.91
CA ALA A 414 -17.10 0.23 11.26
C ALA A 414 -16.35 -0.66 12.27
N LEU A 415 -15.87 -0.02 13.34
CA LEU A 415 -15.46 -0.66 14.59
C LEU A 415 -16.45 -0.16 15.64
N ILE A 416 -17.11 -1.07 16.33
CA ILE A 416 -18.18 -0.74 17.29
C ILE A 416 -17.86 -1.47 18.59
N ILE A 417 -17.96 -0.77 19.72
CA ILE A 417 -17.69 -1.35 21.04
C ILE A 417 -18.92 -1.09 21.90
N THR A 418 -19.61 -2.16 22.30
CA THR A 418 -20.75 -2.11 23.22
C THR A 418 -20.30 -2.55 24.61
N ASP A 419 -21.20 -2.54 25.60
CA ASP A 419 -20.86 -3.01 26.94
C ASP A 419 -20.38 -4.46 26.96
N THR A 420 -21.04 -5.32 26.16
CA THR A 420 -20.88 -6.78 26.15
C THR A 420 -19.85 -7.32 25.16
N ALA A 421 -19.56 -6.61 24.07
CA ALA A 421 -18.69 -7.09 23.01
C ALA A 421 -18.11 -5.97 22.13
N MET A 422 -17.06 -6.31 21.38
CA MET A 422 -16.55 -5.51 20.28
C MET A 422 -16.92 -6.15 18.94
N TYR A 423 -17.27 -5.33 17.96
CA TYR A 423 -17.68 -5.75 16.62
C TYR A 423 -16.81 -5.07 15.56
N LEU A 424 -16.16 -5.89 14.73
CA LEU A 424 -15.47 -5.44 13.53
C LEU A 424 -16.37 -5.75 12.32
N VAL A 425 -16.91 -4.70 11.72
CA VAL A 425 -17.80 -4.79 10.57
C VAL A 425 -16.95 -4.60 9.32
N LEU A 426 -16.75 -5.67 8.54
CA LEU A 426 -16.14 -5.60 7.21
C LEU A 426 -17.22 -5.54 6.13
N GLN A 427 -16.86 -5.03 4.94
CA GLN A 427 -17.81 -4.92 3.81
C GLN A 427 -18.46 -6.26 3.40
N THR A 428 -17.85 -7.40 3.75
CA THR A 428 -18.31 -8.76 3.40
C THR A 428 -18.80 -9.58 4.59
N LYS A 429 -18.50 -9.17 5.83
CA LYS A 429 -18.71 -10.00 7.03
C LYS A 429 -18.59 -9.21 8.33
N VAL A 430 -19.34 -9.62 9.36
CA VAL A 430 -19.19 -9.10 10.72
C VAL A 430 -18.43 -10.10 11.59
N PHE A 431 -17.54 -9.59 12.43
CA PHE A 431 -16.83 -10.36 13.46
C PHE A 431 -17.15 -9.78 14.84
N ARG A 432 -17.31 -10.64 15.83
CA ARG A 432 -17.57 -10.31 17.24
C ARG A 432 -16.41 -10.78 18.11
N SER A 433 -16.03 -9.99 19.11
CA SER A 433 -15.05 -10.30 20.14
C SER A 433 -15.72 -10.12 21.51
N GLU A 434 -15.86 -11.21 22.26
CA GLU A 434 -16.38 -11.18 23.63
C GLU A 434 -15.28 -10.85 24.67
N ASP A 435 -14.01 -11.06 24.31
CA ASP A 435 -12.85 -10.72 25.16
C ASP A 435 -12.45 -9.24 25.10
N GLY A 436 -13.09 -8.46 24.22
CA GLY A 436 -12.77 -7.05 23.95
C GLY A 436 -11.38 -6.84 23.34
N ARG A 437 -10.81 -7.87 22.69
CA ARG A 437 -9.43 -7.86 22.16
C ARG A 437 -9.37 -8.46 20.74
N ASN A 438 -8.60 -9.52 20.55
CA ASN A 438 -8.22 -10.04 19.22
C ASN A 438 -8.79 -11.43 18.92
N GLN A 439 -9.68 -11.96 19.76
CA GLN A 439 -10.39 -13.19 19.48
C GLN A 439 -11.69 -12.86 18.73
N TRP A 440 -11.65 -13.06 17.41
CA TRP A 440 -12.70 -12.64 16.49
C TRP A 440 -13.50 -13.83 15.96
N GLU A 441 -14.75 -13.95 16.40
CA GLU A 441 -15.68 -14.95 15.92
C GLU A 441 -16.58 -14.38 14.79
N PRO A 442 -16.69 -15.08 13.64
CA PRO A 442 -17.52 -14.62 12.53
C PRO A 442 -19.03 -14.77 12.83
N ILE A 443 -19.78 -13.67 12.81
CA ILE A 443 -21.25 -13.70 12.96
C ILE A 443 -21.95 -13.32 11.64
N GLY A 444 -22.75 -14.25 11.10
CA GLY A 444 -23.42 -14.12 9.80
C GLY A 444 -22.53 -14.37 8.57
N ASN A 445 -23.16 -14.59 7.41
CA ASN A 445 -22.52 -14.73 6.10
C ASN A 445 -23.46 -14.18 5.00
N GLY A 446 -22.91 -13.57 3.94
CA GLY A 446 -23.65 -13.33 2.68
C GLY A 446 -24.18 -11.92 2.42
N PHE A 447 -23.87 -10.94 3.27
CA PHE A 447 -24.25 -9.53 3.06
C PHE A 447 -23.12 -8.71 2.44
N ARG A 448 -23.45 -7.76 1.55
CA ARG A 448 -22.56 -6.62 1.25
C ARG A 448 -22.98 -5.45 2.13
N ILE A 449 -22.12 -5.13 3.09
CA ILE A 449 -22.38 -4.14 4.14
C ILE A 449 -21.91 -2.76 3.66
N TRP A 450 -22.70 -1.74 3.98
CA TRP A 450 -22.44 -0.34 3.62
C TRP A 450 -22.23 0.56 4.83
N ASP A 451 -22.96 0.33 5.91
CA ASP A 451 -22.91 1.12 7.14
C ASP A 451 -23.34 0.26 8.35
N ALA A 452 -22.91 0.62 9.56
CA ALA A 452 -23.28 -0.08 10.79
C ALA A 452 -23.16 0.82 12.03
N LEU A 453 -24.03 0.60 13.01
CA LEU A 453 -24.00 1.24 14.33
C LEU A 453 -24.53 0.30 15.41
N ALA A 454 -24.34 0.64 16.68
CA ALA A 454 -25.04 -0.01 17.79
C ALA A 454 -25.85 1.00 18.60
N ILE A 455 -26.91 0.49 19.23
CA ILE A 455 -27.67 1.18 20.27
C ILE A 455 -27.69 0.21 21.46
N ASP A 456 -27.20 0.69 22.61
CA ASP A 456 -26.88 -0.14 23.77
C ASP A 456 -26.01 -1.35 23.36
N ASN A 457 -26.54 -2.57 23.46
CA ASN A 457 -25.88 -3.82 23.05
C ASN A 457 -26.47 -4.42 21.76
N THR A 458 -27.30 -3.68 21.04
CA THR A 458 -27.97 -4.14 19.80
C THR A 458 -27.24 -3.58 18.58
N LEU A 459 -26.74 -4.46 17.71
CA LEU A 459 -26.03 -4.08 16.49
C LEU A 459 -27.00 -3.94 15.31
N PHE A 460 -26.86 -2.87 14.54
CA PHE A 460 -27.62 -2.59 13.32
C PHE A 460 -26.67 -2.52 12.12
N VAL A 461 -27.04 -3.16 11.00
CA VAL A 461 -26.20 -3.23 9.80
C VAL A 461 -27.02 -2.94 8.54
N GLY A 462 -26.60 -1.91 7.80
CA GLY A 462 -27.15 -1.51 6.52
C GLY A 462 -26.49 -2.31 5.38
N THR A 463 -27.29 -3.06 4.62
CA THR A 463 -26.79 -3.98 3.59
C THR A 463 -27.41 -3.70 2.23
N ASN A 464 -26.87 -4.31 1.18
CA ASN A 464 -27.50 -4.37 -0.14
C ASN A 464 -28.85 -5.11 -0.19
N GLN A 465 -29.30 -5.76 0.90
CA GLN A 465 -30.56 -6.51 1.00
C GLN A 465 -31.58 -5.86 1.95
N GLY A 466 -31.24 -4.75 2.60
CA GLY A 466 -32.07 -4.06 3.60
C GLY A 466 -31.30 -3.79 4.92
N LEU A 467 -32.04 -3.37 5.94
CA LEU A 467 -31.51 -3.22 7.31
C LEU A 467 -31.66 -4.54 8.08
N PHE A 468 -30.63 -4.90 8.84
CA PHE A 468 -30.66 -6.02 9.76
C PHE A 468 -30.29 -5.58 11.18
N ARG A 469 -30.93 -6.19 12.17
CA ARG A 469 -30.69 -6.07 13.61
C ARG A 469 -30.09 -7.38 14.12
N PHE A 470 -29.10 -7.32 15.00
CA PHE A 470 -28.51 -8.48 15.65
C PHE A 470 -28.60 -8.35 17.16
N THR A 471 -29.20 -9.35 17.79
CA THR A 471 -29.28 -9.54 19.24
C THR A 471 -28.65 -10.90 19.59
N ASP A 472 -29.36 -11.99 19.30
CA ASP A 472 -28.88 -13.38 19.36
C ASP A 472 -28.72 -13.99 17.95
N ASP A 473 -29.56 -13.58 16.99
CA ASP A 473 -29.49 -13.92 15.57
C ASP A 473 -29.86 -12.70 14.70
N TRP A 474 -29.70 -12.81 13.38
CA TRP A 474 -29.96 -11.74 12.42
C TRP A 474 -31.44 -11.63 12.05
N GLU A 475 -32.07 -10.54 12.50
CA GLU A 475 -33.44 -10.17 12.12
C GLU A 475 -33.43 -9.12 11.00
N LYS A 476 -34.22 -9.33 9.94
CA LYS A 476 -34.42 -8.31 8.90
C LYS A 476 -35.53 -7.35 9.32
N LEU A 477 -35.23 -6.06 9.41
CA LEU A 477 -36.19 -5.04 9.84
C LEU A 477 -37.14 -4.60 8.71
N PRO A 478 -38.41 -4.26 9.02
CA PRO A 478 -39.45 -3.96 8.04
C PRO A 478 -39.38 -2.51 7.52
N VAL A 479 -38.20 -2.08 7.04
CA VAL A 479 -38.06 -0.78 6.36
C VAL A 479 -38.97 -0.78 5.11
N PRO A 480 -39.78 0.27 4.84
CA PRO A 480 -40.74 0.32 3.72
C PRO A 480 -40.13 0.38 2.30
N THR A 481 -39.08 -0.38 2.03
CA THR A 481 -38.40 -0.42 0.74
C THR A 481 -37.82 -1.82 0.45
N SER A 482 -37.73 -2.17 -0.83
CA SER A 482 -36.94 -3.31 -1.33
C SER A 482 -35.45 -2.98 -1.53
N GLN A 483 -35.09 -1.70 -1.40
CA GLN A 483 -33.75 -1.16 -1.66
C GLN A 483 -32.72 -1.54 -0.58
N GLY A 484 -31.43 -1.42 -0.93
CA GLY A 484 -30.35 -1.52 0.03
C GLY A 484 -30.28 -0.28 0.92
N ILE A 485 -29.69 -0.44 2.11
CA ILE A 485 -29.46 0.66 3.07
C ILE A 485 -27.99 1.09 2.95
N LYS A 486 -27.77 2.39 2.75
CA LYS A 486 -26.45 2.99 2.50
C LYS A 486 -25.92 3.83 3.65
N SER A 487 -26.79 4.29 4.54
CA SER A 487 -26.43 5.14 5.67
C SER A 487 -27.34 4.90 6.86
N LEU A 488 -26.75 4.84 8.06
CA LEU A 488 -27.41 4.73 9.35
C LEU A 488 -26.90 5.85 10.26
N VAL A 489 -27.80 6.55 10.98
CA VAL A 489 -27.39 7.51 12.02
C VAL A 489 -28.42 7.57 13.13
N VAL A 490 -27.99 7.86 14.35
CA VAL A 490 -28.86 8.02 15.52
C VAL A 490 -28.75 9.44 16.05
N ALA A 491 -29.89 10.07 16.32
CA ALA A 491 -29.97 11.37 17.00
C ALA A 491 -31.29 11.46 17.78
N GLU A 492 -31.27 12.02 19.00
CA GLU A 492 -32.46 12.23 19.86
C GLU A 492 -33.34 10.97 20.02
N GLY A 493 -32.71 9.80 20.17
CA GLY A 493 -33.40 8.51 20.31
C GLY A 493 -34.09 7.99 19.05
N ARG A 494 -33.88 8.63 17.90
CA ARG A 494 -34.38 8.19 16.59
C ARG A 494 -33.27 7.51 15.78
N ILE A 495 -33.61 6.41 15.11
CA ILE A 495 -32.76 5.79 14.09
C ILE A 495 -33.17 6.35 12.73
N TYR A 496 -32.26 6.98 12.00
CA TYR A 496 -32.47 7.44 10.62
C TYR A 496 -31.76 6.52 9.63
N VAL A 497 -32.39 6.25 8.49
CA VAL A 497 -31.85 5.38 7.44
C VAL A 497 -31.97 6.02 6.06
N GLY A 498 -30.87 5.96 5.29
CA GLY A 498 -30.82 6.38 3.89
C GLY A 498 -30.69 5.20 2.94
N THR A 499 -31.52 5.14 1.89
CA THR A 499 -31.57 3.99 0.96
C THR A 499 -30.71 4.19 -0.31
N THR A 500 -30.52 3.12 -1.09
CA THR A 500 -30.05 3.17 -2.48
C THR A 500 -31.20 3.52 -3.43
N THR A 501 -30.93 4.27 -4.49
CA THR A 501 -31.89 4.44 -5.59
C THR A 501 -32.18 3.13 -6.34
N ASP A 502 -33.44 2.88 -6.70
CA ASP A 502 -33.85 1.78 -7.56
C ASP A 502 -33.88 2.22 -9.04
N LEU A 503 -32.84 1.85 -9.79
CA LEU A 503 -32.70 2.16 -11.21
C LEU A 503 -33.79 1.52 -12.10
N GLN A 504 -34.60 0.57 -11.60
CA GLN A 504 -35.69 -0.05 -12.34
C GLN A 504 -37.06 0.62 -12.11
N HIS A 505 -37.29 1.22 -10.93
CA HIS A 505 -38.61 1.73 -10.53
C HIS A 505 -38.67 3.26 -10.29
N GLY A 506 -37.55 3.96 -10.08
CA GLY A 506 -37.56 5.43 -9.96
C GLY A 506 -36.30 6.03 -9.35
N PRO A 507 -35.93 7.28 -9.71
CA PRO A 507 -34.61 7.87 -9.42
C PRO A 507 -34.41 8.34 -7.98
N THR A 508 -35.33 8.04 -7.05
CA THR A 508 -35.31 8.53 -5.68
C THR A 508 -34.80 7.47 -4.70
N ALA A 509 -33.68 7.78 -4.04
CA ALA A 509 -33.41 7.21 -2.73
C ALA A 509 -34.36 7.84 -1.69
N ALA A 510 -34.72 7.08 -0.67
CA ALA A 510 -35.67 7.44 0.37
C ALA A 510 -34.97 7.61 1.72
N VAL A 511 -35.62 8.32 2.64
CA VAL A 511 -35.17 8.51 4.02
C VAL A 511 -36.31 8.20 4.98
N PHE A 512 -36.04 7.34 5.94
CA PHE A 512 -36.98 6.97 6.98
C PHE A 512 -36.38 7.20 8.35
N TYR A 513 -37.23 7.33 9.38
CA TYR A 513 -36.81 7.22 10.77
C TYR A 513 -37.67 6.24 11.58
N SER A 514 -37.11 5.69 12.65
CA SER A 514 -37.78 4.85 13.64
C SER A 514 -37.57 5.43 15.05
N THR A 515 -38.56 5.26 15.92
CA THR A 515 -38.53 5.60 17.37
C THR A 515 -38.63 4.36 18.27
N ASP A 516 -38.63 3.16 17.68
CA ASP A 516 -38.94 1.88 18.32
C ASP A 516 -37.93 0.79 17.92
N LEU A 517 -36.64 1.16 17.88
CA LEU A 517 -35.51 0.27 17.55
C LEU A 517 -35.64 -0.47 16.20
N GLY A 518 -36.38 0.13 15.26
CA GLY A 518 -36.55 -0.34 13.90
C GLY A 518 -37.79 -1.20 13.64
N ASP A 519 -38.69 -1.35 14.62
CA ASP A 519 -39.91 -2.14 14.49
C ASP A 519 -40.95 -1.44 13.58
N SER A 520 -41.00 -0.10 13.58
CA SER A 520 -41.78 0.71 12.64
C SER A 520 -41.00 1.90 12.09
N TRP A 521 -41.46 2.43 10.94
CA TRP A 521 -40.73 3.43 10.15
C TRP A 521 -41.66 4.51 9.61
N MET A 522 -41.27 5.76 9.79
CA MET A 522 -41.92 6.93 9.22
C MET A 522 -41.10 7.45 8.02
N ASP A 523 -41.77 7.75 6.91
CA ASP A 523 -41.16 8.32 5.71
C ASP A 523 -41.01 9.84 5.85
N ILE A 524 -39.78 10.33 5.64
CA ILE A 524 -39.43 11.76 5.62
C ILE A 524 -38.74 12.15 4.31
N THR A 525 -38.93 11.37 3.25
CA THR A 525 -38.32 11.58 1.93
C THR A 525 -38.74 12.93 1.34
N PRO A 526 -37.81 13.77 0.85
CA PRO A 526 -38.15 15.06 0.25
C PRO A 526 -39.09 14.95 -0.96
N SER A 527 -40.29 15.52 -0.83
CA SER A 527 -41.41 15.28 -1.74
C SER A 527 -41.39 16.07 -3.06
N THR A 528 -40.50 17.05 -3.23
CA THR A 528 -40.40 17.82 -4.48
C THR A 528 -39.49 17.13 -5.50
N HIS A 529 -39.85 17.26 -6.78
CA HIS A 529 -39.05 16.70 -7.89
C HIS A 529 -37.62 17.29 -7.95
N GLU A 530 -37.46 18.55 -7.55
CA GLU A 530 -36.17 19.24 -7.51
C GLU A 530 -35.25 18.67 -6.39
N HIS A 531 -35.80 18.49 -5.18
CA HIS A 531 -35.08 17.84 -4.08
C HIS A 531 -34.74 16.38 -4.42
N SER A 532 -35.71 15.65 -4.98
CA SER A 532 -35.54 14.28 -5.50
C SER A 532 -34.38 14.17 -6.49
N ALA A 533 -34.21 15.15 -7.39
CA ALA A 533 -33.14 15.15 -8.38
C ALA A 533 -31.73 15.35 -7.78
N LYS A 534 -31.60 15.85 -6.54
CA LYS A 534 -30.33 15.97 -5.82
C LYS A 534 -29.88 14.66 -5.14
N LEU A 535 -30.85 13.83 -4.74
CA LEU A 535 -30.65 12.61 -3.93
C LEU A 535 -30.43 11.32 -4.75
N ILE A 536 -30.01 11.45 -6.01
CA ILE A 536 -29.82 10.31 -6.90
C ILE A 536 -28.63 9.42 -6.43
N ASN A 537 -28.81 8.11 -6.54
CA ASN A 537 -27.92 6.97 -6.29
C ASN A 537 -27.57 6.60 -4.84
N ALA A 538 -27.37 7.55 -3.94
CA ALA A 538 -27.15 7.25 -2.52
C ALA A 538 -27.40 8.49 -1.65
N ILE A 539 -28.00 8.28 -0.47
CA ILE A 539 -28.13 9.28 0.58
C ILE A 539 -27.20 8.90 1.73
N LYS A 540 -26.26 9.78 2.07
CA LYS A 540 -25.68 9.80 3.41
C LYS A 540 -26.51 10.74 4.28
N VAL A 541 -26.99 10.22 5.41
CA VAL A 541 -27.75 10.98 6.39
C VAL A 541 -26.80 11.42 7.49
N VAL A 542 -26.86 12.68 7.88
CA VAL A 542 -26.22 13.21 9.09
C VAL A 542 -27.32 13.83 9.93
N ALA A 543 -27.33 13.53 11.22
CA ALA A 543 -28.34 14.02 12.14
C ALA A 543 -27.66 14.58 13.40
N VAL A 544 -28.08 15.77 13.84
CA VAL A 544 -27.70 16.37 15.12
C VAL A 544 -28.91 17.11 15.66
N ARG A 545 -29.41 16.73 16.85
CA ARG A 545 -30.67 17.24 17.40
C ARG A 545 -31.80 17.11 16.37
N ASN A 546 -32.47 18.20 16.03
CA ASN A 546 -33.50 18.25 14.96
C ASN A 546 -32.93 18.59 13.57
N THR A 547 -31.63 18.88 13.46
CA THR A 547 -31.01 19.22 12.18
C THR A 547 -30.61 17.95 11.43
N LEU A 548 -31.16 17.76 10.23
CA LEU A 548 -30.80 16.68 9.31
C LEU A 548 -30.15 17.25 8.05
N MET A 549 -29.08 16.60 7.62
CA MET A 549 -28.41 16.88 6.35
C MET A 549 -28.39 15.62 5.50
N LEU A 550 -28.99 15.69 4.31
CA LEU A 550 -28.95 14.63 3.31
C LEU A 550 -27.90 14.97 2.26
N ILE A 551 -26.94 14.09 2.07
CA ILE A 551 -25.87 14.26 1.09
C ILE A 551 -26.08 13.26 -0.05
N GLY A 552 -26.48 13.80 -1.20
CA GLY A 552 -26.65 13.07 -2.46
C GLY A 552 -25.51 13.31 -3.45
N THR A 553 -25.54 12.61 -4.59
CA THR A 553 -24.52 12.74 -5.64
C THR A 553 -24.57 14.06 -6.42
N ARG A 554 -25.67 14.82 -6.30
CA ARG A 554 -25.90 16.08 -7.02
C ARG A 554 -26.16 17.29 -6.13
N GLY A 555 -26.02 17.12 -4.81
CA GLY A 555 -26.10 18.23 -3.85
C GLY A 555 -26.44 17.77 -2.44
N ILE A 556 -26.76 18.76 -1.60
CA ILE A 556 -27.13 18.60 -0.20
C ILE A 556 -28.56 19.13 -0.02
N LEU A 557 -29.32 18.55 0.92
CA LEU A 557 -30.56 19.11 1.44
C LEU A 557 -30.49 19.20 2.96
N LEU A 558 -31.12 20.23 3.52
CA LEU A 558 -31.11 20.54 4.96
C LEU A 558 -32.54 20.58 5.50
N SER A 559 -32.75 19.98 6.67
CA SER A 559 -33.97 20.11 7.49
C SER A 559 -33.53 20.55 8.88
N TYR A 560 -34.33 21.41 9.52
CA TYR A 560 -34.10 21.91 10.89
C TYR A 560 -35.21 21.48 11.86
N ASP A 561 -36.14 20.64 11.38
CA ASP A 561 -37.36 20.20 12.05
C ASP A 561 -37.50 18.67 12.11
N GLY A 562 -36.38 17.95 11.96
CA GLY A 562 -36.34 16.48 12.05
C GLY A 562 -36.91 15.76 10.83
N GLY A 563 -36.99 16.44 9.68
CA GLY A 563 -37.42 15.90 8.38
C GLY A 563 -38.83 16.29 7.94
N GLU A 564 -39.51 17.20 8.65
CA GLU A 564 -40.84 17.69 8.26
C GLU A 564 -40.79 18.62 7.05
N THR A 565 -39.78 19.50 6.98
CA THR A 565 -39.51 20.36 5.82
C THR A 565 -38.06 20.25 5.37
N TRP A 566 -37.87 20.43 4.06
CA TRP A 566 -36.56 20.35 3.41
C TRP A 566 -36.25 21.63 2.67
N THR A 567 -35.04 22.12 2.85
CA THR A 567 -34.49 23.32 2.23
C THR A 567 -33.27 22.97 1.39
N ASP A 568 -33.13 23.64 0.26
CA ASP A 568 -31.97 23.53 -0.62
C ASP A 568 -31.04 24.74 -0.40
N PRO A 569 -29.83 24.56 0.15
CA PRO A 569 -28.86 25.66 0.29
C PRO A 569 -28.24 26.11 -1.05
N GLY A 570 -28.52 25.41 -2.15
CA GLY A 570 -28.02 25.71 -3.49
C GLY A 570 -26.95 24.73 -3.97
N SER A 571 -26.07 25.20 -4.86
CA SER A 571 -24.96 24.40 -5.39
C SER A 571 -23.62 25.11 -5.11
N ASP A 572 -22.92 24.68 -4.07
CA ASP A 572 -21.52 25.04 -3.86
C ASP A 572 -20.60 24.22 -4.79
N PRO A 573 -19.80 24.84 -5.68
CA PRO A 573 -18.85 24.13 -6.54
C PRO A 573 -17.74 23.38 -5.78
N GLN A 574 -17.39 23.76 -4.55
CA GLN A 574 -16.41 23.04 -3.72
C GLN A 574 -17.02 21.78 -3.10
N ALA A 575 -18.32 21.77 -2.82
CA ALA A 575 -19.07 20.65 -2.26
C ALA A 575 -19.36 19.53 -3.29
N PHE A 576 -18.34 19.02 -3.97
CA PHE A 576 -18.45 17.75 -4.71
C PHE A 576 -18.71 16.60 -3.72
N THR A 577 -19.97 16.21 -3.59
CA THR A 577 -20.42 15.23 -2.61
C THR A 577 -20.59 13.84 -3.20
N LEU A 578 -19.74 12.92 -2.75
CA LEU A 578 -20.03 11.50 -2.81
C LEU A 578 -20.35 11.06 -1.37
N GLY A 579 -21.51 10.42 -1.16
CA GLY A 579 -21.91 9.91 0.15
C GLY A 579 -20.99 8.84 0.76
N ILE A 580 -19.92 8.45 0.04
CA ILE A 580 -18.88 7.52 0.53
C ILE A 580 -17.89 8.16 1.51
N PHE A 581 -17.80 9.49 1.56
CA PHE A 581 -16.84 10.18 2.43
C PHE A 581 -17.38 10.36 3.86
N PRO A 582 -16.51 10.40 4.88
CA PRO A 582 -16.93 10.71 6.24
C PRO A 582 -17.32 12.19 6.36
N VAL A 583 -18.41 12.41 7.08
CA VAL A 583 -18.96 13.72 7.44
C VAL A 583 -19.47 13.58 8.87
N VAL A 584 -19.26 14.62 9.65
CA VAL A 584 -19.59 14.68 11.08
C VAL A 584 -20.24 16.03 11.36
N ALA A 585 -21.33 16.00 12.11
CA ALA A 585 -21.89 17.18 12.75
C ALA A 585 -21.31 17.28 14.17
N LEU A 586 -20.67 18.39 14.49
CA LEU A 586 -20.18 18.70 15.84
C LEU A 586 -21.28 19.38 16.67
N ASP A 587 -22.07 20.24 16.02
CA ASP A 587 -23.28 20.85 16.55
C ASP A 587 -24.18 21.28 15.36
N GLU A 588 -25.32 21.90 15.64
CA GLU A 588 -26.30 22.32 14.61
C GLU A 588 -25.73 23.33 13.59
N ASN A 589 -24.60 24.00 13.89
CA ASN A 589 -23.97 24.96 13.00
C ASN A 589 -22.68 24.43 12.37
N ASN A 590 -21.93 23.60 13.09
CA ASN A 590 -20.57 23.19 12.72
C ASN A 590 -20.53 21.77 12.13
N PHE A 591 -20.29 21.69 10.83
CA PHE A 591 -20.16 20.42 10.09
C PHE A 591 -18.78 20.29 9.47
N TYR A 592 -18.21 19.08 9.53
CA TYR A 592 -16.91 18.73 8.97
C TYR A 592 -17.06 17.57 7.99
N LYS A 593 -16.47 17.68 6.81
CA LYS A 593 -16.60 16.69 5.72
C LYS A 593 -15.24 16.48 5.06
N ALA A 594 -14.77 15.24 5.04
CA ALA A 594 -13.61 14.86 4.24
C ALA A 594 -13.99 14.65 2.76
N GLY A 595 -13.01 14.70 1.88
CA GLY A 595 -13.18 14.47 0.46
C GLY A 595 -11.84 14.35 -0.26
N VAL A 596 -11.89 14.26 -1.60
CA VAL A 596 -10.71 14.11 -2.46
C VAL A 596 -9.73 15.28 -2.32
N SER A 597 -10.24 16.48 -2.05
CA SER A 597 -9.47 17.72 -1.87
C SER A 597 -9.13 18.03 -0.40
N GLY A 598 -9.24 17.03 0.49
CA GLY A 598 -9.08 17.18 1.94
C GLY A 598 -10.39 17.46 2.69
N ILE A 599 -10.28 18.05 3.86
CA ILE A 599 -11.37 18.39 4.77
C ILE A 599 -11.96 19.78 4.43
N THR A 600 -13.27 19.86 4.53
CA THR A 600 -14.08 21.07 4.41
C THR A 600 -14.93 21.27 5.66
N ARG A 601 -15.21 22.53 6.01
CA ARG A 601 -16.00 22.94 7.16
C ARG A 601 -17.13 23.88 6.75
N SER A 602 -18.31 23.68 7.31
CA SER A 602 -19.38 24.67 7.43
C SER A 602 -19.49 25.11 8.89
N THR A 603 -19.81 26.38 9.11
CA THR A 603 -20.05 26.99 10.44
C THR A 603 -21.40 27.72 10.49
N ASP A 604 -22.27 27.45 9.52
CA ASP A 604 -23.53 28.15 9.23
C ASP A 604 -24.69 27.17 8.98
N GLY A 605 -24.64 25.98 9.60
CA GLY A 605 -25.72 25.00 9.51
C GLY A 605 -25.68 24.13 8.25
N GLY A 606 -24.53 24.04 7.59
CA GLY A 606 -24.33 23.28 6.35
C GLY A 606 -24.57 24.06 5.06
N VAL A 607 -24.88 25.36 5.16
CA VAL A 607 -25.26 26.22 4.03
C VAL A 607 -24.07 26.56 3.13
N THR A 608 -22.93 26.97 3.71
CA THR A 608 -21.69 27.25 2.96
C THR A 608 -20.52 26.40 3.45
N TRP A 609 -19.67 25.93 2.53
CA TRP A 609 -18.54 25.07 2.84
C TRP A 609 -17.22 25.70 2.39
N HIS A 610 -16.24 25.65 3.29
CA HIS A 610 -14.91 26.22 3.09
C HIS A 610 -13.85 25.14 3.29
N SER A 611 -12.70 25.24 2.60
CA SER A 611 -11.58 24.31 2.83
C SER A 611 -10.98 24.55 4.22
N PHE A 612 -10.72 23.48 4.97
CA PHE A 612 -10.28 23.56 6.36
C PHE A 612 -9.14 22.56 6.63
N MET A 613 -7.93 22.96 6.22
CA MET A 613 -6.72 22.13 6.21
C MET A 613 -5.60 22.63 7.13
N ALA A 614 -5.82 23.70 7.88
CA ALA A 614 -4.78 24.31 8.72
C ALA A 614 -4.19 23.27 9.69
N GLY A 615 -2.86 23.08 9.65
CA GLY A 615 -2.15 22.12 10.50
C GLY A 615 -2.14 20.65 10.03
N LEU A 616 -2.89 20.30 8.96
CA LEU A 616 -2.83 18.97 8.34
C LEU A 616 -1.65 18.87 7.36
N VAL A 617 -0.50 18.45 7.85
CA VAL A 617 0.74 18.33 7.06
C VAL A 617 0.75 17.15 6.07
N ASN A 618 -0.20 16.21 6.19
CA ASN A 618 -0.29 15.05 5.30
C ASN A 618 -0.96 15.41 3.97
N SER A 619 -0.14 15.65 2.96
CA SER A 619 -0.58 15.91 1.58
C SER A 619 0.16 14.99 0.61
N ASP A 620 -0.57 14.39 -0.35
CA ASP A 620 0.04 13.69 -1.49
C ASP A 620 0.62 14.73 -2.45
N ILE A 621 1.96 14.84 -2.48
CA ILE A 621 2.68 15.70 -3.42
C ILE A 621 2.96 14.86 -4.67
N GLN A 622 2.19 15.07 -5.71
CA GLN A 622 2.36 14.33 -6.97
C GLN A 622 3.57 14.83 -7.75
N ASN A 623 3.85 16.13 -7.64
CA ASN A 623 5.06 16.77 -8.16
C ASN A 623 5.32 18.09 -7.40
N LEU A 624 6.58 18.53 -7.36
CA LEU A 624 7.04 19.77 -6.74
C LEU A 624 8.09 20.39 -7.67
N VAL A 625 7.88 21.66 -8.05
CA VAL A 625 8.81 22.42 -8.90
C VAL A 625 9.02 23.82 -8.32
N ILE A 626 10.15 24.44 -8.66
CA ILE A 626 10.46 25.82 -8.27
C ILE A 626 10.53 26.69 -9.52
N VAL A 627 9.90 27.86 -9.47
CA VAL A 627 10.00 28.88 -10.51
C VAL A 627 10.21 30.23 -9.84
N LYS A 628 11.40 30.82 -10.02
CA LYS A 628 11.81 32.10 -9.44
C LYS A 628 11.68 32.12 -7.90
N SER A 629 12.23 31.09 -7.25
CA SER A 629 12.21 30.89 -5.78
C SER A 629 10.81 30.80 -5.15
N ILE A 630 9.76 30.60 -5.98
CA ILE A 630 8.42 30.22 -5.53
C ILE A 630 8.25 28.71 -5.76
N LEU A 631 7.85 28.00 -4.70
CA LEU A 631 7.50 26.58 -4.74
C LEU A 631 6.11 26.41 -5.36
N TYR A 632 5.97 25.42 -6.24
CA TYR A 632 4.70 25.00 -6.84
C TYR A 632 4.52 23.50 -6.62
N ALA A 633 3.54 23.13 -5.79
CA ALA A 633 3.20 21.74 -5.53
C ALA A 633 1.92 21.35 -6.28
N VAL A 634 1.91 20.13 -6.82
CA VAL A 634 0.71 19.48 -7.33
C VAL A 634 0.17 18.58 -6.24
N THR A 635 -1.05 18.87 -5.80
CA THR A 635 -1.82 18.04 -4.87
C THR A 635 -3.07 17.50 -5.57
N ALA A 636 -3.87 16.68 -4.88
CA ALA A 636 -5.06 16.04 -5.43
C ALA A 636 -6.06 17.03 -6.08
N GLY A 637 -5.95 17.20 -7.40
CA GLY A 637 -6.80 18.08 -8.22
C GLY A 637 -6.51 19.58 -8.12
N LYS A 638 -5.37 20.00 -7.54
CA LYS A 638 -5.02 21.43 -7.38
C LYS A 638 -3.53 21.68 -7.63
N VAL A 639 -3.22 22.90 -8.08
CA VAL A 639 -1.86 23.45 -8.03
C VAL A 639 -1.85 24.58 -7.01
N VAL A 640 -0.89 24.52 -6.11
CA VAL A 640 -0.76 25.40 -4.95
C VAL A 640 0.69 25.88 -4.87
N LYS A 641 0.90 27.06 -4.31
CA LYS A 641 2.22 27.68 -4.23
C LYS A 641 2.58 28.14 -2.82
N SER A 642 3.87 28.24 -2.56
CA SER A 642 4.46 28.92 -1.41
C SER A 642 5.57 29.87 -1.88
N ALA A 643 5.52 31.12 -1.39
CA ALA A 643 6.53 32.14 -1.63
C ALA A 643 7.41 32.40 -0.39
N ASP A 644 7.28 31.56 0.63
CA ASP A 644 7.91 31.64 1.95
C ASP A 644 8.51 30.29 2.36
N SER A 645 9.14 29.61 1.39
CA SER A 645 9.90 28.37 1.60
C SER A 645 9.10 27.23 2.27
N GLY A 646 7.77 27.23 2.09
CA GLY A 646 6.82 26.25 2.63
C GLY A 646 6.13 26.63 3.94
N ASP A 647 6.34 27.84 4.48
CA ASP A 647 5.74 28.28 5.74
C ASP A 647 4.23 28.61 5.61
N SER A 648 3.76 28.95 4.41
CA SER A 648 2.35 29.05 4.04
C SER A 648 2.12 28.65 2.58
N TRP A 649 0.89 28.20 2.28
CA TRP A 649 0.52 27.73 0.95
C TRP A 649 -0.81 28.35 0.51
N SER A 650 -0.91 28.67 -0.78
CA SER A 650 -2.08 29.30 -1.40
C SER A 650 -2.44 28.61 -2.72
N ALA A 651 -3.74 28.51 -3.01
CA ALA A 651 -4.22 27.97 -4.29
C ALA A 651 -4.08 29.01 -5.40
N ILE A 652 -3.64 28.55 -6.58
CA ILE A 652 -3.48 29.41 -7.75
C ILE A 652 -4.84 29.52 -8.46
N GLY A 653 -5.22 30.74 -8.84
CA GLY A 653 -6.43 30.96 -9.60
C GLY A 653 -6.34 30.38 -11.01
N ILE A 654 -7.49 30.04 -11.62
CA ILE A 654 -7.58 29.61 -13.01
C ILE A 654 -8.50 30.60 -13.73
N ASP A 655 -8.12 31.08 -14.90
CA ASP A 655 -8.83 32.13 -15.67
C ASP A 655 -10.14 31.63 -16.32
N VAL A 656 -10.58 30.42 -15.96
CA VAL A 656 -11.76 29.72 -16.48
C VAL A 656 -12.42 28.91 -15.36
N SER A 657 -13.72 28.68 -15.46
CA SER A 657 -14.50 27.92 -14.46
C SER A 657 -14.28 26.40 -14.52
N THR A 658 -13.26 25.91 -15.23
CA THR A 658 -12.95 24.48 -15.32
C THR A 658 -12.10 24.03 -14.13
N LYS A 659 -12.38 22.82 -13.63
CA LYS A 659 -11.56 22.17 -12.59
C LYS A 659 -10.43 21.39 -13.25
N LEU A 660 -9.26 21.40 -12.61
CA LEU A 660 -8.15 20.53 -13.03
C LEU A 660 -8.43 19.09 -12.57
N LEU A 661 -8.52 18.15 -13.51
CA LEU A 661 -8.40 16.71 -13.21
C LEU A 661 -7.00 16.26 -13.56
N MET A 662 -6.36 15.53 -12.64
CA MET A 662 -5.01 14.97 -12.78
C MET A 662 -3.98 15.99 -13.33
N PRO A 663 -3.83 17.17 -12.70
CA PRO A 663 -2.88 18.17 -13.17
C PRO A 663 -1.43 17.64 -13.19
N SER A 664 -0.66 18.06 -14.18
CA SER A 664 0.78 17.81 -14.28
C SER A 664 1.50 19.14 -14.51
N VAL A 665 2.50 19.45 -13.69
CA VAL A 665 3.37 20.62 -13.88
C VAL A 665 4.57 20.28 -14.76
N SER A 666 5.01 21.26 -15.55
CA SER A 666 6.33 21.29 -16.18
C SER A 666 6.88 22.71 -16.15
N THR A 667 8.20 22.84 -16.16
CA THR A 667 8.90 24.13 -16.04
C THR A 667 9.92 24.26 -17.15
N THR A 668 9.91 25.39 -17.85
CA THR A 668 10.84 25.70 -18.94
C THR A 668 11.04 27.21 -18.97
N ASP A 669 12.28 27.67 -19.10
CA ASP A 669 12.66 29.09 -19.17
C ASP A 669 12.06 29.98 -18.06
N ASN A 670 12.05 29.46 -16.82
CA ASN A 670 11.43 30.10 -15.65
C ASN A 670 9.95 30.47 -15.83
N LEU A 671 9.22 29.65 -16.60
CA LEU A 671 7.77 29.66 -16.74
C LEU A 671 7.18 28.35 -16.23
N LEU A 672 6.03 28.45 -15.54
CA LEU A 672 5.25 27.29 -15.12
C LEU A 672 4.16 26.99 -16.14
N TYR A 673 4.10 25.74 -16.58
CA TYR A 673 3.03 25.17 -17.37
C TYR A 673 2.31 24.09 -16.57
N VAL A 674 0.99 24.03 -16.72
CA VAL A 674 0.13 23.01 -16.11
C VAL A 674 -0.70 22.37 -17.21
N SER A 675 -0.53 21.07 -17.46
CA SER A 675 -1.50 20.31 -18.25
C SER A 675 -2.52 19.64 -17.34
N SER A 676 -3.74 19.46 -17.83
CA SER A 676 -4.81 18.79 -17.10
C SER A 676 -5.87 18.26 -18.07
N ILE A 677 -6.61 17.24 -17.67
CA ILE A 677 -7.76 16.74 -18.43
C ILE A 677 -9.01 17.47 -17.92
N ALA A 678 -9.77 18.09 -18.83
CA ALA A 678 -11.08 18.70 -18.53
C ALA A 678 -12.06 18.36 -19.65
N ASP A 679 -13.28 17.96 -19.30
CA ASP A 679 -14.32 17.52 -20.25
C ASP A 679 -13.86 16.43 -21.25
N ASN A 680 -13.00 15.52 -20.78
CA ASN A 680 -12.31 14.47 -21.57
C ASN A 680 -11.34 14.99 -22.65
N ARG A 681 -10.93 16.26 -22.59
CA ARG A 681 -9.94 16.88 -23.48
C ARG A 681 -8.73 17.33 -22.68
N VAL A 682 -7.55 17.28 -23.29
CA VAL A 682 -6.35 17.85 -22.65
C VAL A 682 -6.40 19.36 -22.79
N GLN A 683 -6.17 20.07 -21.68
CA GLN A 683 -5.98 21.51 -21.63
C GLN A 683 -4.56 21.80 -21.12
N LEU A 684 -3.96 22.86 -21.65
CA LEU A 684 -2.64 23.34 -21.25
C LEU A 684 -2.76 24.80 -20.81
N PHE A 685 -2.23 25.09 -19.63
CA PHE A 685 -2.25 26.40 -19.00
C PHE A 685 -0.84 26.92 -18.79
N ARG A 686 -0.67 28.25 -18.86
CA ARG A 686 0.56 28.96 -18.54
C ARG A 686 0.30 29.91 -17.37
N LEU A 687 1.21 29.98 -16.41
CA LEU A 687 1.10 30.92 -15.30
C LEU A 687 1.31 32.38 -15.78
N SER A 688 0.32 33.24 -15.52
CA SER A 688 0.42 34.68 -15.74
C SER A 688 1.14 35.34 -14.57
N LEU A 689 2.45 35.59 -14.73
CA LEU A 689 3.32 36.20 -13.71
C LEU A 689 2.83 37.54 -13.15
N THR A 690 1.97 38.27 -13.87
CA THR A 690 1.42 39.56 -13.46
C THR A 690 0.13 39.46 -12.64
N HIS A 691 -0.56 38.31 -12.66
CA HIS A 691 -1.87 38.13 -12.03
C HIS A 691 -1.96 36.89 -11.13
N ASP A 692 -0.93 36.03 -11.12
CA ASP A 692 -0.92 34.80 -10.33
C ASP A 692 -2.06 33.82 -10.67
N VAL A 693 -2.40 33.76 -11.96
CA VAL A 693 -3.50 32.97 -12.51
C VAL A 693 -3.01 32.10 -13.65
N LEU A 694 -3.44 30.83 -13.67
CA LEU A 694 -3.26 29.91 -14.79
C LEU A 694 -4.19 30.29 -15.94
N LYS A 695 -3.63 30.72 -17.06
CA LYS A 695 -4.36 31.09 -18.28
C LYS A 695 -4.27 29.96 -19.30
N PRO A 696 -5.38 29.54 -19.94
CA PRO A 696 -5.32 28.54 -20.99
C PRO A 696 -4.55 29.05 -22.21
N ILE A 697 -3.72 28.21 -22.79
CA ILE A 697 -3.06 28.49 -24.07
C ILE A 697 -4.13 28.55 -25.15
N GLN A 698 -4.17 29.66 -25.88
CA GLN A 698 -5.11 29.88 -26.98
C GLN A 698 -4.74 29.02 -28.19
N ASP A 699 -5.75 28.72 -29.02
CA ASP A 699 -5.61 28.04 -30.31
C ASP A 699 -4.97 26.63 -30.26
N MET A 700 -4.83 26.03 -29.07
CA MET A 700 -4.35 24.65 -28.94
C MET A 700 -5.37 23.67 -29.56
N PRO A 701 -4.96 22.84 -30.54
CA PRO A 701 -5.86 21.93 -31.22
C PRO A 701 -6.31 20.77 -30.32
N ASP A 702 -7.49 20.23 -30.60
CA ASP A 702 -7.96 18.96 -30.03
C ASP A 702 -7.24 17.78 -30.71
N PHE A 703 -7.11 16.64 -30.02
CA PHE A 703 -6.60 15.40 -30.62
C PHE A 703 -7.61 14.75 -31.57
N GLY A 704 -8.90 15.07 -31.44
CA GLY A 704 -9.95 14.64 -32.38
C GLY A 704 -10.32 13.15 -32.35
N GLU A 705 -9.65 12.35 -31.52
CA GLU A 705 -10.00 10.96 -31.19
C GLU A 705 -10.51 10.89 -29.74
N ASP A 706 -11.45 9.99 -29.45
CA ASP A 706 -11.78 9.63 -28.08
C ASP A 706 -10.59 8.93 -27.39
N ASN A 707 -10.39 9.16 -26.09
CA ASN A 707 -9.54 8.29 -25.27
C ASN A 707 -10.20 6.90 -25.07
N LEU A 708 -9.43 5.91 -24.61
CA LEU A 708 -9.95 4.57 -24.35
C LEU A 708 -11.20 4.56 -23.46
N TYR A 709 -11.26 5.40 -22.42
CA TYR A 709 -12.42 5.49 -21.52
C TYR A 709 -13.71 5.90 -22.24
N VAL A 710 -13.67 6.94 -23.08
CA VAL A 710 -14.83 7.40 -23.84
C VAL A 710 -15.20 6.43 -24.97
N GLU A 711 -14.21 5.84 -25.66
CA GLU A 711 -14.44 4.81 -26.68
C GLU A 711 -15.21 3.61 -26.11
N TRP A 712 -14.76 3.10 -24.96
CA TRP A 712 -15.43 2.03 -24.23
C TRP A 712 -16.80 2.42 -23.69
N LYS A 713 -16.98 3.65 -23.15
CA LYS A 713 -18.32 4.13 -22.76
C LYS A 713 -19.30 4.12 -23.91
N LYS A 714 -18.87 4.56 -25.11
CA LYS A 714 -19.69 4.49 -26.33
C LYS A 714 -20.01 3.03 -26.70
N ARG A 715 -19.05 2.12 -26.57
CA ARG A 715 -19.25 0.66 -26.80
C ARG A 715 -20.23 0.04 -25.80
N LEU A 716 -20.09 0.31 -24.50
CA LEU A 716 -20.95 -0.22 -23.44
C LEU A 716 -22.37 0.32 -23.55
N ARG A 717 -22.53 1.63 -23.81
CA ARG A 717 -23.84 2.23 -24.11
C ARG A 717 -24.50 1.54 -25.30
N LYS A 718 -23.78 1.36 -26.41
CA LYS A 718 -24.31 0.68 -27.61
C LYS A 718 -24.71 -0.77 -27.32
N ALA A 719 -23.94 -1.51 -26.53
CA ALA A 719 -24.31 -2.87 -26.10
C ALA A 719 -25.61 -2.87 -25.30
N ARG A 720 -25.75 -1.96 -24.32
CA ARG A 720 -26.98 -1.80 -23.52
C ARG A 720 -28.19 -1.35 -24.35
N GLU A 721 -28.02 -0.41 -25.27
CA GLU A 721 -29.07 0.08 -26.19
C GLU A 721 -29.56 -1.02 -27.16
N THR A 722 -28.68 -1.94 -27.58
CA THR A 722 -29.03 -3.02 -28.52
C THR A 722 -29.39 -4.35 -27.84
N GLY A 723 -29.11 -4.50 -26.56
CA GLY A 723 -29.26 -5.76 -25.82
C GLY A 723 -28.25 -6.86 -26.20
N VAL A 724 -27.33 -6.59 -27.14
CA VAL A 724 -26.39 -7.58 -27.69
C VAL A 724 -25.07 -7.55 -26.93
N ASN A 725 -24.58 -8.73 -26.53
CA ASN A 725 -23.28 -8.94 -25.88
C ASN A 725 -23.02 -8.04 -24.65
N VAL A 726 -24.06 -7.67 -23.90
CA VAL A 726 -23.94 -6.78 -22.72
C VAL A 726 -22.96 -7.34 -21.70
N ARG A 727 -23.18 -8.57 -21.21
CA ARG A 727 -22.31 -9.22 -20.20
C ARG A 727 -20.87 -9.39 -20.68
N GLU A 728 -20.68 -9.76 -21.95
CA GLU A 728 -19.34 -9.90 -22.54
C GLU A 728 -18.64 -8.54 -22.65
N THR A 729 -19.36 -7.49 -23.03
CA THR A 729 -18.82 -6.13 -23.11
C THR A 729 -18.50 -5.56 -21.73
N GLU A 730 -19.33 -5.85 -20.72
CA GLU A 730 -19.07 -5.49 -19.32
C GLU A 730 -17.85 -6.24 -18.76
N GLN A 731 -17.72 -7.55 -19.02
CA GLN A 731 -16.53 -8.32 -18.62
C GLN A 731 -15.26 -7.78 -19.30
N LEU A 732 -15.30 -7.54 -20.61
CA LEU A 732 -14.14 -7.00 -21.33
C LEU A 732 -13.79 -5.56 -20.90
N TRP A 733 -14.78 -4.76 -20.46
CA TRP A 733 -14.53 -3.46 -19.83
C TRP A 733 -13.78 -3.63 -18.52
N GLN A 734 -14.27 -4.50 -17.62
CA GLN A 734 -13.60 -4.84 -16.35
C GLN A 734 -12.15 -5.30 -16.58
N ASP A 735 -11.97 -6.27 -17.49
CA ASP A 735 -10.65 -6.78 -17.89
C ASP A 735 -9.75 -5.67 -18.45
N SER A 736 -10.32 -4.61 -19.06
CA SER A 736 -9.61 -3.48 -19.66
C SER A 736 -9.39 -2.29 -18.72
N LEU A 737 -9.99 -2.24 -17.52
CA LEU A 737 -9.89 -1.08 -16.62
C LEU A 737 -8.44 -0.66 -16.33
N HIS A 738 -7.54 -1.63 -16.18
CA HIS A 738 -6.12 -1.38 -15.95
C HIS A 738 -5.43 -0.69 -17.14
N LEU A 739 -5.79 -1.04 -18.39
CA LEU A 739 -5.29 -0.38 -19.61
C LEU A 739 -5.83 1.04 -19.74
N ILE A 740 -7.13 1.22 -19.46
CA ILE A 740 -7.81 2.52 -19.52
C ILE A 740 -7.19 3.49 -18.51
N ALA A 741 -7.09 3.08 -17.24
CA ALA A 741 -6.49 3.87 -16.17
C ALA A 741 -5.03 4.23 -16.47
N GLN A 742 -4.25 3.32 -17.06
CA GLN A 742 -2.87 3.62 -17.47
C GLN A 742 -2.79 4.61 -18.63
N GLU A 743 -3.61 4.48 -19.68
CA GLU A 743 -3.65 5.45 -20.79
C GLU A 743 -4.07 6.83 -20.28
N ASP A 744 -5.18 6.92 -19.54
CA ASP A 744 -5.69 8.17 -18.96
C ASP A 744 -4.71 8.81 -17.97
N SER A 745 -3.92 8.01 -17.23
CA SER A 745 -2.86 8.54 -16.35
C SER A 745 -1.66 9.15 -17.10
N THR A 746 -1.60 9.01 -18.43
CA THR A 746 -0.50 9.53 -19.26
C THR A 746 -0.94 10.46 -20.39
N ASN A 747 -2.21 10.40 -20.80
CA ASN A 747 -2.80 11.36 -21.72
C ASN A 747 -2.62 12.80 -21.19
N GLY A 748 -1.98 13.65 -21.99
CA GLY A 748 -1.73 15.05 -21.63
C GLY A 748 -0.48 15.30 -20.78
N LYS A 749 0.28 14.27 -20.39
CA LYS A 749 1.63 14.47 -19.85
C LYS A 749 2.57 14.88 -20.99
N GLY A 750 3.47 15.83 -20.70
CA GLY A 750 4.25 16.48 -21.75
C GLY A 750 5.25 17.49 -21.20
N ILE A 751 5.97 18.13 -22.12
CA ILE A 751 6.92 19.20 -21.86
C ILE A 751 6.73 20.30 -22.91
N VAL A 752 6.89 21.56 -22.49
CA VAL A 752 6.62 22.75 -23.31
C VAL A 752 7.92 23.52 -23.47
N THR A 753 8.28 23.93 -24.70
CA THR A 753 9.38 24.88 -24.96
C THR A 753 8.81 26.26 -25.28
N GLU A 754 9.67 27.24 -25.56
CA GLU A 754 9.24 28.59 -26.00
C GLU A 754 8.29 28.56 -27.22
N GLU A 755 8.43 27.56 -28.10
CA GLU A 755 7.67 27.49 -29.37
C GLU A 755 6.88 26.18 -29.58
N THR A 756 7.22 25.09 -28.88
CA THR A 756 6.72 23.73 -29.17
C THR A 756 6.23 23.01 -27.92
N VAL A 757 5.02 22.44 -27.98
CA VAL A 757 4.48 21.53 -26.97
C VAL A 757 4.69 20.08 -27.41
N PHE A 758 5.30 19.25 -26.56
CA PHE A 758 5.37 17.81 -26.72
C PHE A 758 4.43 17.12 -25.73
N MET A 759 3.64 16.14 -26.19
CA MET A 759 2.57 15.55 -25.39
C MET A 759 2.32 14.08 -25.73
N GLU A 760 2.16 13.22 -24.72
CA GLU A 760 1.67 11.85 -24.90
C GLU A 760 0.14 11.84 -25.00
N TYR A 761 -0.38 11.15 -26.02
CA TYR A 761 -1.80 10.84 -26.15
C TYR A 761 -1.95 9.46 -26.80
N ARG A 762 -2.76 8.56 -26.22
CA ARG A 762 -2.96 7.17 -26.67
C ARG A 762 -1.64 6.40 -26.95
N ARG A 763 -0.68 6.52 -26.02
CA ARG A 763 0.69 5.95 -26.11
C ARG A 763 1.52 6.41 -27.31
N LYS A 764 1.13 7.50 -27.98
CA LYS A 764 1.88 8.16 -29.07
C LYS A 764 2.44 9.49 -28.55
N LEU A 765 3.65 9.85 -28.97
CA LEU A 765 4.18 11.19 -28.74
C LEU A 765 3.78 12.11 -29.91
N PHE A 766 3.17 13.23 -29.59
CA PHE A 766 2.82 14.30 -30.53
C PHE A 766 3.63 15.57 -30.21
N ARG A 767 3.79 16.41 -31.23
CA ARG A 767 4.24 17.80 -31.08
C ARG A 767 3.21 18.77 -31.65
N TRP A 768 3.19 19.99 -31.17
CA TRP A 768 2.44 21.11 -31.73
C TRP A 768 3.26 22.39 -31.54
N ARG A 769 3.51 23.13 -32.62
CA ARG A 769 4.16 24.45 -32.59
C ARG A 769 3.08 25.54 -32.54
N PHE A 770 3.32 26.62 -31.80
CA PHE A 770 2.32 27.70 -31.69
C PHE A 770 1.96 28.25 -33.08
N GLY A 771 0.67 28.20 -33.43
CA GLY A 771 0.15 28.58 -34.75
C GLY A 771 -0.01 27.43 -35.75
N GLU A 772 0.45 26.20 -35.47
CA GLU A 772 0.06 25.02 -36.27
C GLU A 772 -1.42 24.68 -36.05
N THR A 773 -2.13 24.23 -37.09
CA THR A 773 -3.58 23.96 -37.04
C THR A 773 -3.96 22.61 -36.42
N GLY A 774 -2.99 21.82 -35.95
CA GLY A 774 -3.22 20.45 -35.49
C GLY A 774 -1.96 19.81 -34.91
N TRP A 775 -2.14 18.73 -34.14
CA TRP A 775 -1.05 17.94 -33.58
C TRP A 775 -0.31 17.12 -34.65
N TYR A 776 1.02 17.22 -34.68
CA TYR A 776 1.87 16.38 -35.51
C TYR A 776 2.33 15.14 -34.75
N TYR A 777 2.06 13.95 -35.29
CA TYR A 777 2.56 12.69 -34.71
C TYR A 777 4.04 12.51 -35.03
N THR A 778 4.89 12.45 -33.99
CA THR A 778 6.35 12.43 -34.11
C THR A 778 6.95 11.12 -34.66
N GLY A 779 6.12 10.12 -34.95
CA GLY A 779 6.57 8.77 -35.31
C GLY A 779 6.81 7.84 -34.10
N LEU A 780 6.99 8.39 -32.89
CA LEU A 780 7.19 7.60 -31.67
C LEU A 780 5.87 7.10 -31.07
N LYS A 781 5.68 5.77 -31.08
CA LYS A 781 4.65 5.07 -30.30
C LYS A 781 5.29 4.10 -29.33
N ASP A 782 4.85 4.16 -28.08
CA ASP A 782 5.18 3.17 -27.07
C ASP A 782 4.38 1.88 -27.31
N ARG A 783 5.10 0.76 -27.43
CA ARG A 783 4.56 -0.59 -27.60
C ARG A 783 5.01 -1.57 -26.52
N GLY A 784 5.66 -1.10 -25.45
CA GLY A 784 6.16 -1.96 -24.38
C GLY A 784 5.04 -2.81 -23.76
N GLU A 785 5.38 -4.04 -23.36
CA GLU A 785 4.51 -4.82 -22.47
C GLU A 785 4.33 -4.05 -21.16
N LEU A 786 3.18 -4.26 -20.51
CA LEU A 786 2.75 -3.42 -19.40
C LEU A 786 3.71 -3.56 -18.21
N SER A 787 4.45 -2.48 -17.91
CA SER A 787 5.22 -2.45 -16.68
C SER A 787 4.25 -2.52 -15.48
N PRO A 788 4.53 -3.37 -14.49
CA PRO A 788 3.77 -3.46 -13.25
C PRO A 788 3.84 -2.17 -12.43
N LEU A 789 4.89 -1.36 -12.61
CA LEU A 789 5.02 -0.03 -12.04
C LEU A 789 4.19 0.97 -12.86
N TYR A 790 3.11 1.48 -12.26
CA TYR A 790 2.09 2.28 -12.94
C TYR A 790 2.60 3.65 -13.42
N GLY A 791 1.97 4.17 -14.48
CA GLY A 791 1.75 5.62 -14.66
C GLY A 791 2.90 6.48 -15.20
N LYS A 792 4.09 5.91 -15.49
CA LYS A 792 5.12 6.62 -16.27
C LYS A 792 4.87 6.43 -17.77
N GLY A 793 4.84 7.57 -18.47
CA GLY A 793 4.64 7.67 -19.91
C GLY A 793 5.96 7.61 -20.67
N PHE A 794 6.02 8.34 -21.80
CA PHE A 794 7.31 8.84 -22.29
C PHE A 794 7.99 9.68 -21.20
N THR A 795 9.26 9.40 -20.95
CA THR A 795 10.11 10.28 -20.14
C THR A 795 10.81 11.25 -21.09
N LEU A 796 10.55 12.54 -20.95
CA LEU A 796 10.99 13.57 -21.90
C LEU A 796 11.95 14.56 -21.24
N ALA A 797 12.97 15.00 -21.99
CA ALA A 797 13.82 16.13 -21.64
C ALA A 797 14.11 16.96 -22.88
N VAL A 798 14.14 18.29 -22.76
CA VAL A 798 14.40 19.21 -23.89
C VAL A 798 15.42 20.26 -23.49
N SER A 799 16.31 20.61 -24.43
CA SER A 799 17.22 21.75 -24.35
C SER A 799 17.46 22.30 -25.75
N GLY A 800 16.93 23.49 -26.02
CA GLY A 800 16.86 24.05 -27.38
C GLY A 800 16.17 23.09 -28.36
N ASN A 801 16.82 22.81 -29.49
CA ASN A 801 16.31 21.87 -30.50
C ASN A 801 16.57 20.39 -30.16
N THR A 802 17.30 20.08 -29.08
CA THR A 802 17.65 18.71 -28.69
C THR A 802 16.61 18.15 -27.74
N ILE A 803 16.02 17.01 -28.09
CA ILE A 803 15.00 16.33 -27.29
C ILE A 803 15.41 14.89 -27.07
N TYR A 804 15.28 14.42 -25.84
CA TYR A 804 15.36 12.99 -25.49
C TYR A 804 13.96 12.46 -25.13
N ALA A 805 13.62 11.28 -25.64
CA ALA A 805 12.39 10.58 -25.35
C ALA A 805 12.67 9.12 -25.00
N GLY A 806 12.58 8.79 -23.71
CA GLY A 806 12.65 7.42 -23.20
C GLY A 806 11.27 6.75 -23.22
N LYS A 807 11.16 5.56 -23.80
CA LYS A 807 9.94 4.73 -23.73
C LYS A 807 9.92 3.86 -22.48
N ARG A 808 8.74 3.37 -22.08
CA ARG A 808 8.57 2.50 -20.89
C ARG A 808 9.47 1.26 -20.89
N ALA A 809 9.82 0.71 -22.05
CA ALA A 809 10.63 -0.50 -22.22
C ALA A 809 12.15 -0.29 -22.28
N GLY A 810 12.65 0.91 -21.93
CA GLY A 810 14.08 1.22 -21.89
C GLY A 810 14.68 1.77 -23.19
N ASP A 811 13.93 1.80 -24.31
CA ASP A 811 14.40 2.45 -25.55
C ASP A 811 14.60 3.97 -25.36
N LEU A 812 15.75 4.53 -25.74
CA LEU A 812 16.02 5.98 -25.75
C LEU A 812 16.13 6.53 -27.17
N PHE A 813 15.33 7.55 -27.47
CA PHE A 813 15.37 8.28 -28.75
C PHE A 813 15.89 9.70 -28.54
N ARG A 814 16.66 10.21 -29.51
CA ARG A 814 17.13 11.60 -29.56
C ARG A 814 16.74 12.27 -30.88
N SER A 815 16.10 13.43 -30.77
CA SER A 815 15.89 14.39 -31.87
C SER A 815 16.86 15.56 -31.73
N LEU A 816 17.32 16.10 -32.86
CA LEU A 816 18.16 17.31 -32.96
C LEU A 816 17.48 18.44 -33.75
N ASP A 817 16.25 18.20 -34.21
CA ASP A 817 15.47 19.02 -35.14
C ASP A 817 14.09 19.35 -34.55
N ASN A 818 14.03 19.51 -33.22
CA ASN A 818 12.82 19.89 -32.50
C ASN A 818 11.62 18.94 -32.79
N GLY A 819 11.90 17.64 -32.78
CA GLY A 819 10.95 16.53 -32.76
C GLY A 819 10.47 16.02 -34.12
N ASP A 820 11.04 16.52 -35.21
CA ASP A 820 10.68 16.13 -36.58
C ASP A 820 11.29 14.78 -36.99
N THR A 821 12.52 14.47 -36.57
CA THR A 821 13.15 13.15 -36.73
C THR A 821 13.76 12.63 -35.43
N TRP A 822 13.86 11.30 -35.33
CA TRP A 822 14.30 10.61 -34.12
C TRP A 822 15.31 9.52 -34.44
N ASN A 823 16.45 9.57 -33.75
CA ASN A 823 17.48 8.54 -33.79
C ASN A 823 17.36 7.65 -32.56
N ASP A 824 17.35 6.34 -32.73
CA ASP A 824 17.45 5.37 -31.64
C ASP A 824 18.90 5.31 -31.17
N ILE A 825 19.14 5.66 -29.90
CA ILE A 825 20.47 5.66 -29.27
C ILE A 825 20.58 4.62 -28.15
N THR A 826 19.61 3.70 -28.05
CA THR A 826 19.53 2.69 -26.97
C THR A 826 20.78 1.82 -26.90
N ALA A 827 21.39 1.51 -28.04
CA ALA A 827 22.63 0.72 -28.12
C ALA A 827 23.88 1.44 -27.59
N SER A 828 23.84 2.78 -27.45
CA SER A 828 24.94 3.61 -26.96
C SER A 828 24.93 3.78 -25.44
N LEU A 829 23.89 3.32 -24.75
CA LEU A 829 23.70 3.49 -23.31
C LEU A 829 24.72 2.66 -22.50
N ALA A 830 25.15 3.21 -21.36
CA ALA A 830 26.27 2.67 -20.58
C ALA A 830 26.01 1.25 -20.00
N PHE A 831 24.75 0.86 -19.87
CA PHE A 831 24.30 -0.45 -19.40
C PHE A 831 22.80 -0.66 -19.71
N PRO A 832 22.32 -1.91 -19.81
CA PRO A 832 20.89 -2.21 -19.90
C PRO A 832 20.17 -2.00 -18.55
N PHE A 833 18.88 -1.69 -18.62
CA PHE A 833 17.99 -1.41 -17.50
C PHE A 833 16.54 -1.70 -17.90
N GLY A 834 15.61 -1.77 -16.94
CA GLY A 834 14.21 -2.09 -17.19
C GLY A 834 13.36 -0.88 -17.58
N TYR A 835 13.56 0.27 -16.93
CA TYR A 835 12.77 1.48 -17.19
C TYR A 835 13.48 2.78 -16.78
N PHE A 836 13.08 3.89 -17.43
CA PHE A 836 13.53 5.23 -17.06
C PHE A 836 12.84 5.72 -15.78
N LYS A 837 13.61 6.31 -14.87
CA LYS A 837 13.07 7.08 -13.76
C LYS A 837 12.88 8.54 -14.18
N GLU A 838 13.94 9.20 -14.63
CA GLU A 838 13.92 10.60 -15.10
C GLU A 838 15.02 10.86 -16.13
N ILE A 839 14.86 11.90 -16.94
CA ILE A 839 15.87 12.43 -17.85
C ILE A 839 15.89 13.95 -17.64
N VAL A 840 17.07 14.54 -17.44
CA VAL A 840 17.23 16.00 -17.24
C VAL A 840 18.47 16.53 -17.95
N PHE A 841 18.50 17.83 -18.23
CA PHE A 841 19.69 18.55 -18.67
C PHE A 841 20.27 19.38 -17.53
N ALA A 842 21.60 19.35 -17.37
CA ALA A 842 22.34 20.32 -16.57
C ALA A 842 23.42 20.96 -17.46
N GLY A 843 23.16 22.20 -17.89
CA GLY A 843 23.92 22.84 -18.96
C GLY A 843 23.91 22.00 -20.24
N LEU A 844 25.10 21.58 -20.69
CA LEU A 844 25.30 20.74 -21.89
C LEU A 844 25.25 19.23 -21.60
N THR A 845 25.19 18.81 -20.34
CA THR A 845 25.20 17.39 -19.98
C THR A 845 23.77 16.88 -19.81
N VAL A 846 23.42 15.81 -20.52
CA VAL A 846 22.19 15.06 -20.27
C VAL A 846 22.45 14.00 -19.20
N TYR A 847 21.54 13.87 -18.24
CA TYR A 847 21.55 12.84 -17.23
C TYR A 847 20.29 11.99 -17.33
N VAL A 848 20.44 10.68 -17.19
CA VAL A 848 19.37 9.67 -17.28
C VAL A 848 19.45 8.79 -16.03
N SER A 849 18.39 8.81 -15.20
CA SER A 849 18.25 7.85 -14.10
C SER A 849 17.34 6.68 -14.49
N THR A 850 17.69 5.48 -14.02
CA THR A 850 17.01 4.21 -14.31
C THR A 850 16.92 3.35 -13.05
N ASP A 851 16.22 2.22 -13.15
CA ASP A 851 16.17 1.19 -12.11
C ASP A 851 17.50 0.48 -11.83
N MET A 852 18.47 0.56 -12.76
CA MET A 852 19.81 -0.05 -12.61
C MET A 852 20.93 0.97 -12.32
N GLY A 853 20.57 2.23 -12.08
CA GLY A 853 21.48 3.33 -11.76
C GLY A 853 21.38 4.51 -12.73
N MET A 854 22.27 5.48 -12.55
CA MET A 854 22.28 6.73 -13.33
C MET A 854 23.42 6.75 -14.36
N MET A 855 23.19 7.41 -15.50
CA MET A 855 24.18 7.62 -16.55
C MET A 855 24.13 9.06 -17.08
N SER A 856 25.21 9.49 -17.70
CA SER A 856 25.40 10.85 -18.23
C SER A 856 26.06 10.82 -19.60
N SER A 857 25.79 11.85 -20.40
CA SER A 857 26.47 12.11 -21.67
C SER A 857 26.57 13.61 -21.94
N ARG A 858 27.64 14.05 -22.61
CA ARG A 858 27.89 15.45 -22.98
C ARG A 858 27.75 15.72 -24.47
N ASP A 859 27.84 14.68 -25.29
CA ASP A 859 27.68 14.69 -26.76
C ASP A 859 26.37 13.98 -27.18
N GLY A 860 25.73 13.24 -26.27
CA GLY A 860 24.57 12.38 -26.54
C GLY A 860 24.91 11.04 -27.20
N GLU A 861 26.19 10.79 -27.49
CA GLU A 861 26.70 9.60 -28.17
C GLU A 861 27.44 8.68 -27.20
N THR A 862 28.32 9.26 -26.36
CA THR A 862 29.12 8.53 -25.38
C THR A 862 28.47 8.64 -24.01
N TRP A 863 28.07 7.49 -23.46
CA TRP A 863 27.38 7.41 -22.17
C TRP A 863 28.27 6.80 -21.10
N HIS A 864 28.28 7.45 -19.93
CA HIS A 864 29.05 7.02 -18.76
C HIS A 864 28.12 6.79 -17.58
N GLY A 865 28.19 5.60 -16.98
CA GLY A 865 27.48 5.29 -15.74
C GLY A 865 28.13 5.99 -14.54
N LEU A 866 27.32 6.62 -13.69
CA LEU A 866 27.79 7.24 -12.45
C LEU A 866 27.93 6.18 -11.35
N THR A 867 28.90 6.38 -10.46
CA THR A 867 29.11 5.53 -9.29
C THR A 867 29.38 6.36 -8.04
N ASP A 868 29.20 5.75 -6.86
CA ASP A 868 29.70 6.31 -5.60
C ASP A 868 31.24 6.14 -5.49
N ALA A 869 31.84 6.65 -4.41
CA ALA A 869 33.26 6.47 -4.13
C ALA A 869 33.69 5.00 -3.96
N GLY A 870 32.75 4.10 -3.67
CA GLY A 870 32.95 2.65 -3.59
C GLY A 870 32.81 1.91 -4.93
N ARG A 871 32.52 2.62 -6.03
CA ARG A 871 32.20 2.10 -7.38
C ARG A 871 30.86 1.36 -7.47
N ASN A 872 29.96 1.53 -6.51
CA ASN A 872 28.58 1.03 -6.59
C ASN A 872 27.74 1.96 -7.46
N ARG A 873 26.72 1.41 -8.13
CA ARG A 873 25.72 2.22 -8.85
C ARG A 873 24.64 2.65 -7.87
N LEU A 874 24.51 3.95 -7.67
CA LEU A 874 23.41 4.53 -6.92
C LEU A 874 22.15 4.54 -7.80
N ILE A 875 21.05 4.02 -7.29
CA ILE A 875 19.73 4.09 -7.92
C ILE A 875 19.09 5.40 -7.46
N VAL A 876 18.95 6.38 -8.34
CA VAL A 876 18.42 7.72 -8.02
C VAL A 876 16.95 7.82 -8.40
N ASP A 877 16.08 8.20 -7.46
CA ASP A 877 14.64 8.27 -7.69
C ASP A 877 14.17 9.55 -8.35
N ARG A 878 14.73 10.70 -7.94
CA ARG A 878 14.47 12.02 -8.53
C ARG A 878 15.74 12.82 -8.66
N ILE A 879 15.77 13.70 -9.65
CA ILE A 879 16.90 14.56 -10.00
C ILE A 879 16.44 16.01 -9.94
N ALA A 880 17.25 16.87 -9.35
CA ALA A 880 17.11 18.32 -9.44
C ALA A 880 18.39 18.92 -10.02
N VAL A 881 18.25 20.06 -10.71
CA VAL A 881 19.34 20.79 -11.32
C VAL A 881 19.27 22.23 -10.88
N ASP A 882 20.39 22.72 -10.35
CA ASP A 882 20.60 24.14 -10.06
C ASP A 882 21.81 24.64 -10.86
N GLY A 883 21.55 25.51 -11.84
CA GLY A 883 22.53 25.96 -12.84
C GLY A 883 23.19 24.82 -13.61
N VAL A 884 24.41 24.45 -13.19
CA VAL A 884 25.20 23.34 -13.76
C VAL A 884 25.39 22.17 -12.79
N THR A 885 24.83 22.27 -11.58
CA THR A 885 24.97 21.29 -10.51
C THR A 885 23.78 20.34 -10.51
N THR A 886 24.06 19.04 -10.54
CA THR A 886 23.03 17.99 -10.50
C THR A 886 22.97 17.36 -9.12
N TYR A 887 21.75 17.27 -8.57
CA TYR A 887 21.45 16.62 -7.31
C TYR A 887 20.52 15.42 -7.55
N GLY A 888 20.71 14.35 -6.80
CA GLY A 888 19.90 13.14 -6.84
C GLY A 888 19.43 12.74 -5.45
N VAL A 889 18.21 12.26 -5.34
CA VAL A 889 17.63 11.71 -4.11
C VAL A 889 17.30 10.22 -4.28
N CYS A 890 17.57 9.42 -3.27
CA CYS A 890 17.26 7.98 -3.19
C CYS A 890 17.10 7.55 -1.73
N ASP A 891 16.61 6.34 -1.47
CA ASP A 891 16.31 5.84 -0.10
C ASP A 891 17.45 6.04 0.93
N SER A 892 18.71 6.09 0.50
CA SER A 892 19.90 6.32 1.34
C SER A 892 20.34 7.80 1.49
N GLY A 893 19.56 8.77 1.00
CA GLY A 893 19.84 10.19 1.19
C GLY A 893 19.81 11.06 -0.07
N VAL A 894 20.35 12.27 0.05
CA VAL A 894 20.56 13.21 -1.05
C VAL A 894 22.05 13.27 -1.40
N TYR A 895 22.34 13.26 -2.70
CA TYR A 895 23.68 13.22 -3.26
C TYR A 895 23.84 14.33 -4.31
N GLN A 896 25.05 14.86 -4.43
CA GLN A 896 25.49 15.81 -5.44
C GLN A 896 26.43 15.12 -6.42
N VAL A 897 26.29 15.37 -7.72
CA VAL A 897 27.27 14.92 -8.72
C VAL A 897 28.51 15.80 -8.65
N ASP A 898 29.67 15.19 -8.43
CA ASP A 898 30.95 15.84 -8.70
C ASP A 898 31.21 15.79 -10.22
N SER A 899 31.22 16.97 -10.86
CA SER A 899 31.37 17.09 -12.32
C SER A 899 32.80 16.83 -12.82
N GLN A 900 33.80 16.77 -11.94
CA GLN A 900 35.19 16.47 -12.32
C GLN A 900 35.46 14.97 -12.32
N THR A 901 34.92 14.25 -11.34
CA THR A 901 35.11 12.79 -11.18
C THR A 901 33.96 11.95 -11.74
N ASN A 902 32.81 12.58 -12.01
CA ASN A 902 31.53 11.94 -12.35
C ASN A 902 31.06 10.93 -11.27
N THR A 903 31.34 11.23 -10.00
CA THR A 903 30.97 10.41 -8.84
C THR A 903 29.98 11.12 -7.94
N TRP A 904 29.16 10.34 -7.21
CA TRP A 904 28.27 10.87 -6.19
C TRP A 904 28.99 11.21 -4.90
N LYS A 905 28.77 12.43 -4.40
CA LYS A 905 29.07 12.86 -3.03
C LYS A 905 27.77 12.96 -2.24
N GLN A 906 27.62 12.19 -1.17
CA GLN A 906 26.47 12.29 -0.27
C GLN A 906 26.51 13.66 0.45
N ILE A 907 25.38 14.37 0.47
CA ILE A 907 25.24 15.67 1.14
C ILE A 907 24.22 15.65 2.29
N ALA A 908 23.29 14.70 2.28
CA ALA A 908 22.45 14.36 3.43
C ALA A 908 22.29 12.84 3.52
N PRO A 909 22.63 12.17 4.64
CA PRO A 909 22.67 10.71 4.71
C PRO A 909 21.35 10.03 5.13
N GLU A 910 20.29 10.80 5.38
CA GLU A 910 18.99 10.29 5.81
C GLU A 910 17.86 11.00 5.04
N LEU A 911 16.87 10.23 4.60
CA LEU A 911 15.54 10.72 4.21
C LEU A 911 14.52 10.17 5.21
N PRO A 912 13.55 10.98 5.67
CA PRO A 912 12.48 10.47 6.51
C PRO A 912 11.47 9.62 5.70
N HIS A 913 11.29 9.91 4.40
CA HIS A 913 10.29 9.29 3.53
C HIS A 913 10.73 9.23 2.06
N THR A 914 10.13 8.35 1.28
CA THR A 914 10.34 8.24 -0.18
C THR A 914 9.91 9.53 -0.90
N ALA A 915 10.84 10.12 -1.64
CA ALA A 915 10.61 11.37 -2.37
C ALA A 915 9.83 11.14 -3.69
N THR A 916 8.72 11.85 -3.86
CA THR A 916 7.96 11.89 -5.12
C THR A 916 8.51 12.90 -6.11
N SER A 917 9.25 13.89 -5.62
CA SER A 917 9.85 15.00 -6.36
C SER A 917 11.01 15.61 -5.54
N LEU A 918 11.98 16.20 -6.22
CA LEU A 918 13.11 16.93 -5.62
C LEU A 918 13.19 18.30 -6.31
N ALA A 919 13.31 19.37 -5.53
CA ALA A 919 13.56 20.72 -6.03
C ALA A 919 14.65 21.40 -5.19
N VAL A 920 15.40 22.31 -5.80
CA VAL A 920 16.54 23.01 -5.17
C VAL A 920 16.47 24.49 -5.55
N ASP A 921 16.79 25.35 -4.60
CA ASP A 921 16.86 26.81 -4.73
C ASP A 921 18.06 27.27 -3.88
N ASP A 922 19.19 27.59 -4.52
CA ASP A 922 20.51 27.75 -3.90
C ASP A 922 20.87 26.57 -2.94
N ASP A 923 21.04 26.85 -1.64
CA ASP A 923 21.37 25.87 -0.60
C ASP A 923 20.14 25.21 0.07
N MET A 924 18.93 25.53 -0.41
CA MET A 924 17.67 24.98 0.10
C MET A 924 17.18 23.81 -0.77
N PHE A 925 17.03 22.65 -0.13
CA PHE A 925 16.52 21.43 -0.73
C PHE A 925 15.08 21.20 -0.30
N TYR A 926 14.21 20.87 -1.24
CA TYR A 926 12.81 20.54 -0.97
C TYR A 926 12.48 19.17 -1.57
N ILE A 927 11.85 18.31 -0.79
CA ILE A 927 11.31 17.03 -1.26
C ILE A 927 9.80 17.01 -1.09
N GLY A 928 9.09 16.68 -2.18
CA GLY A 928 7.71 16.25 -2.10
C GLY A 928 7.64 14.79 -1.69
N THR A 929 6.60 14.42 -0.94
CA THR A 929 6.36 13.03 -0.52
C THR A 929 4.91 12.61 -0.81
N LYS A 930 4.66 11.31 -0.93
CA LYS A 930 3.34 10.74 -1.25
C LYS A 930 2.31 10.89 -0.11
N GLN A 931 2.77 11.19 1.11
CA GLN A 931 1.93 11.11 2.31
C GLN A 931 2.16 12.22 3.33
N ASN A 932 3.35 12.84 3.37
CA ASN A 932 3.78 13.77 4.44
C ASN A 932 4.07 15.18 3.90
N GLY A 933 3.43 15.55 2.78
CA GLY A 933 3.59 16.89 2.20
C GLY A 933 5.00 17.15 1.70
N VAL A 934 5.48 18.38 1.95
CA VAL A 934 6.81 18.87 1.55
C VAL A 934 7.71 18.99 2.78
N LEU A 935 8.92 18.47 2.70
CA LEU A 935 9.99 18.70 3.68
C LEU A 935 11.06 19.61 3.07
N ARG A 936 11.71 20.42 3.91
CA ARG A 936 12.86 21.25 3.52
C ARG A 936 14.11 20.89 4.32
N PHE A 937 15.27 21.05 3.70
CA PHE A 937 16.58 20.93 4.31
C PHE A 937 17.46 22.10 3.84
N GLN A 938 18.14 22.75 4.79
CA GLN A 938 19.13 23.78 4.48
C GLN A 938 20.53 23.20 4.63
N ARG A 939 21.36 23.34 3.59
CA ARG A 939 22.75 22.92 3.63
C ARG A 939 23.60 23.94 4.40
N ASP A 940 24.32 23.48 5.42
CA ASP A 940 25.37 24.27 6.06
C ASP A 940 26.61 24.35 5.15
N ASN A 941 27.01 25.58 4.80
CA ASN A 941 28.21 25.88 4.00
C ASN A 941 29.50 25.97 4.83
N ARG A 942 29.74 25.00 5.72
CA ARG A 942 30.95 24.93 6.57
C ARG A 942 31.94 23.86 6.09
#